data_AF-A0A0L6TAH2-F1
#
_entry.id   AF-A0A0L6TAH2-F1
#
_cell.length_a   1.000
_cell.length_b   1.000
_cell.length_c   1.000
_cell.angle_alpha   90.00
_cell.angle_beta   90.00
_cell.angle_gamma   90.00
#
_symmetry.space_group_name_H-M   'P 1'
#
loop_
_entity.id
_entity.type
_entity.pdbx_description
1 polymer ?
#
loop_
_entity_poly.entity_id
_entity_poly.type
_entity_poly.pdbx_seq_one_letter_code
_entity_poly.pdbx_strand_id
1 'polypeptide(L)'
;MNADTAPKRQPLVGEAARPPQRDVLAAGQSVDAAERPGAPVAAPIIALHGVGEFAHGDVIGEIARHPVFSRGGSFRRETVFASDHRFTALVEARAADDATRVTRLLEINWSEVRHAMPNLLGLLRNFVTLLMALNRVGGQGAYGSASLSVPLHTGLASLWLVEAVLVWASLAPALSALLWQLDPGQRMATGALVGLAALYVAALVREISTPLAVGGAAFSVLAVCAGGWTCFVSQGTLSFAAAAAQLHSWATLAGCTAVLLSAIEILLRQRAPGNGDVRTIHRLARIACLWLPLVMLVVLQPLTVSAMLLTMNSGMRSEWGRAFAAGVPFDPLDGQRAASWIALALAGTLVLGALQFRLVQALGRNRAVVMGIVVGLAMLVTARWLESDAFLNCELCQRCVRTDWLGAAGLVLVLGASVTRVLFDEGALPHDPAGATWHPAGSFARFWASVMLAVMPLVLTATLLWLLTRAVQHGGVRSTTDASEIFLQSTKYALLLAPLATKPFARFLDALGDVFFYLVRQRNLHTRKDTLPRLWKALRLLDDGRDGCHVVVFAHSQGTVIAAGMFSRMVRVLLRSRMRLTLVTVGSPVTTLYRNFLGATIGVEFAALCRSQPERFRWFNLYRPADYIGGAVELDGVVNRDLLTPGDHVGYWCDRELLKWLKELSEGRAA
;
A
#
# COMPACT_ATOMS: atom_id res chain seq x y z
N MET A 1 3.50 -8.62 46.24
CA MET A 1 3.48 -7.51 45.27
C MET A 1 4.91 -7.06 45.05
N ASN A 2 5.54 -7.44 43.92
CA ASN A 2 6.91 -7.03 43.58
C ASN A 2 6.87 -5.73 42.77
N ALA A 3 7.56 -4.70 43.26
CA ALA A 3 7.59 -3.35 42.68
C ALA A 3 8.55 -3.20 41.47
N ASP A 4 9.16 -4.27 40.98
CA ASP A 4 10.26 -4.22 40.00
C ASP A 4 9.88 -4.52 38.53
N THR A 5 8.60 -4.41 38.18
CA THR A 5 8.12 -4.64 36.79
C THR A 5 7.59 -3.39 36.12
N ALA A 6 8.22 -2.24 36.36
CA ALA A 6 8.00 -1.08 35.48
C ALA A 6 8.69 -1.34 34.12
N PRO A 7 8.00 -1.25 32.98
CA PRO A 7 8.62 -1.45 31.68
C PRO A 7 9.71 -0.39 31.46
N LYS A 8 10.97 -0.84 31.30
CA LYS A 8 12.11 0.02 30.97
C LYS A 8 11.77 0.81 29.71
N ARG A 9 11.60 2.12 29.86
CA ARG A 9 11.33 3.07 28.79
C ARG A 9 12.51 3.04 27.82
N GLN A 10 12.28 2.62 26.58
CA GLN A 10 13.32 2.70 25.54
C GLN A 10 13.68 4.17 25.28
N PRO A 11 14.97 4.54 25.20
CA PRO A 11 15.38 5.93 25.03
C PRO A 11 14.88 6.47 23.69
N LEU A 12 14.31 7.67 23.71
CA LEU A 12 13.96 8.38 22.50
C LEU A 12 15.25 8.75 21.75
N VAL A 13 15.22 8.83 20.42
CA VAL A 13 16.40 9.06 19.54
C VAL A 13 17.25 10.29 19.94
N GLY A 14 16.72 11.23 20.73
CA GLY A 14 17.48 12.34 21.31
C GLY A 14 18.35 11.99 22.53
N GLU A 15 18.03 10.92 23.27
CA GLU A 15 18.77 10.48 24.47
C GLU A 15 19.93 9.54 24.12
N ALA A 16 19.83 8.77 23.04
CA ALA A 16 20.92 7.96 22.48
C ALA A 16 22.04 8.79 21.80
N ALA A 17 21.87 10.12 21.76
CA ALA A 17 22.80 11.09 21.20
C ALA A 17 23.69 11.78 22.25
N ARG A 18 23.57 11.42 23.54
CA ARG A 18 24.58 11.81 24.54
C ARG A 18 25.76 10.85 24.41
N PRO A 19 26.98 11.32 24.08
CA PRO A 19 28.16 10.47 24.15
C PRO A 19 28.33 10.01 25.60
N PRO A 20 28.85 8.79 25.85
CA PRO A 20 29.32 8.44 27.17
C PRO A 20 30.33 9.50 27.60
N GLN A 21 30.18 10.05 28.81
CA GLN A 21 31.17 10.89 29.44
C GLN A 21 32.48 10.08 29.55
N ARG A 22 33.37 10.27 28.58
CA ARG A 22 34.78 9.92 28.64
C ARG A 22 35.55 11.13 28.17
N ASP A 23 36.64 11.36 28.87
CA ASP A 23 37.36 12.62 28.97
C ASP A 23 37.59 13.30 27.62
N VAL A 24 37.21 14.58 27.59
CA VAL A 24 37.55 15.52 26.53
C VAL A 24 39.06 15.70 26.59
N LEU A 25 39.80 14.95 25.76
CA LEU A 25 41.18 15.30 25.44
C LEU A 25 41.16 16.63 24.68
N ALA A 26 41.89 17.60 25.22
CA ALA A 26 41.98 18.96 24.74
C ALA A 26 42.43 19.02 23.26
N ALA A 27 41.83 19.96 22.53
CA ALA A 27 42.22 20.28 21.16
C ALA A 27 43.70 20.72 21.13
N GLY A 28 44.54 20.02 20.37
CA GLY A 28 45.92 20.47 20.14
C GLY A 28 46.99 19.43 19.81
N GLN A 29 46.67 18.15 19.60
CA GLN A 29 47.67 17.18 19.14
C GLN A 29 47.38 16.72 17.71
N SER A 30 48.15 17.25 16.76
CA SER A 30 48.32 16.66 15.44
C SER A 30 49.00 15.30 15.62
N VAL A 31 48.23 14.23 15.47
CA VAL A 31 48.80 12.90 15.32
C VAL A 31 49.41 12.88 13.91
N ASP A 32 50.75 12.89 13.86
CA ASP A 32 51.49 12.61 12.64
C ASP A 32 51.06 11.25 12.10
N ALA A 33 50.30 11.28 11.01
CA ALA A 33 49.89 10.12 10.26
C ALA A 33 51.11 9.58 9.50
N ALA A 34 51.92 8.78 10.20
CA ALA A 34 52.93 7.95 9.57
C ALA A 34 52.23 6.94 8.65
N GLU A 35 52.35 7.18 7.35
CA GLU A 35 51.92 6.31 6.26
C GLU A 35 52.47 4.89 6.44
N ARG A 36 51.56 3.92 6.45
CA ARG A 36 51.89 2.54 6.04
C ARG A 36 51.23 2.30 4.68
N PRO A 37 51.96 1.79 3.66
CA PRO A 37 51.38 1.35 2.41
C PRO A 37 50.72 -0.02 2.63
N GLY A 38 49.59 -0.03 3.33
CA GLY A 38 48.66 -1.15 3.33
C GLY A 38 47.72 -1.01 2.15
N ALA A 39 47.49 -2.08 1.39
CA ALA A 39 46.49 -2.10 0.33
C ALA A 39 45.16 -1.52 0.86
N PRO A 40 44.46 -0.66 0.09
CA PRO A 40 43.23 -0.03 0.55
C PRO A 40 42.24 -1.09 1.01
N VAL A 41 41.84 -1.02 2.28
CA VAL A 41 40.85 -1.93 2.84
C VAL A 41 39.50 -1.57 2.21
N ALA A 42 38.92 -2.49 1.42
CA ALA A 42 37.63 -2.24 0.81
C ALA A 42 36.55 -1.93 1.87
N ALA A 43 35.77 -0.88 1.61
CA ALA A 43 34.69 -0.39 2.45
C ALA A 43 33.63 -1.48 2.69
N PRO A 44 33.18 -1.72 3.94
CA PRO A 44 32.07 -2.61 4.18
C PRO A 44 30.77 -2.10 3.55
N ILE A 45 29.97 -3.04 3.04
CA ILE A 45 28.70 -2.78 2.37
C ILE A 45 27.54 -3.17 3.29
N ILE A 46 26.59 -2.26 3.54
CA ILE A 46 25.29 -2.60 4.10
C ILE A 46 24.30 -2.77 2.96
N ALA A 47 23.81 -3.99 2.74
CA ALA A 47 22.73 -4.26 1.80
C ALA A 47 21.38 -4.09 2.53
N LEU A 48 20.64 -3.04 2.18
CA LEU A 48 19.33 -2.72 2.73
C LEU A 48 18.28 -2.92 1.65
N HIS A 49 17.35 -3.86 1.86
CA HIS A 49 16.28 -4.11 0.87
C HIS A 49 14.89 -3.98 1.49
N GLY A 50 13.95 -3.58 0.63
CA GLY A 50 12.54 -3.42 0.97
C GLY A 50 11.75 -4.72 0.88
N VAL A 51 10.43 -4.59 0.83
CA VAL A 51 9.47 -5.70 0.74
C VAL A 51 9.68 -6.51 -0.53
N GLY A 52 9.79 -7.83 -0.39
CA GLY A 52 9.95 -8.73 -1.53
C GLY A 52 10.26 -10.15 -1.08
N GLU A 53 9.89 -11.12 -1.91
CA GLU A 53 10.03 -12.56 -1.67
C GLU A 53 11.47 -13.06 -1.83
N PHE A 54 12.44 -12.29 -1.33
CA PHE A 54 13.75 -12.87 -1.06
C PHE A 54 13.60 -13.72 0.19
N ALA A 55 13.91 -15.02 0.08
CA ALA A 55 14.05 -15.85 1.26
C ALA A 55 15.05 -15.19 2.23
N HIS A 56 14.98 -15.49 3.53
CA HIS A 56 15.92 -14.92 4.49
C HIS A 56 17.38 -15.11 4.03
N GLY A 57 18.09 -14.00 3.79
CA GLY A 57 19.47 -13.95 3.34
C GLY A 57 19.73 -14.37 1.89
N ASP A 58 18.71 -14.29 1.03
CA ASP A 58 18.83 -14.58 -0.40
C ASP A 58 19.55 -13.44 -1.14
N VAL A 59 19.50 -12.19 -0.64
CA VAL A 59 20.31 -11.10 -1.21
C VAL A 59 21.81 -11.36 -1.01
N ILE A 60 22.25 -11.71 0.21
CA ILE A 60 23.62 -12.19 0.43
C ILE A 60 23.92 -13.43 -0.40
N GLY A 61 22.98 -14.37 -0.50
CA GLY A 61 23.15 -15.59 -1.29
C GLY A 61 23.35 -15.32 -2.78
N GLU A 62 22.59 -14.41 -3.37
CA GLU A 62 22.69 -13.98 -4.76
C GLU A 62 23.99 -13.21 -5.00
N ILE A 63 24.34 -12.24 -4.14
CA ILE A 63 25.59 -11.49 -4.24
C ILE A 63 26.80 -12.43 -4.12
N ALA A 64 26.79 -13.35 -3.15
CA ALA A 64 27.89 -14.28 -2.91
C ALA A 64 28.06 -15.30 -4.03
N ARG A 65 26.98 -15.70 -4.73
CA ARG A 65 27.05 -16.58 -5.90
C ARG A 65 27.67 -15.89 -7.11
N HIS A 66 27.63 -14.56 -7.15
CA HIS A 66 28.10 -13.82 -8.32
C HIS A 66 29.63 -13.88 -8.46
N PRO A 67 30.19 -14.19 -9.67
CA PRO A 67 31.63 -14.33 -9.91
C PRO A 67 32.50 -13.13 -9.50
N VAL A 68 31.90 -11.95 -9.46
CA VAL A 68 32.55 -10.71 -9.03
C VAL A 68 32.93 -10.76 -7.55
N PHE A 69 32.11 -11.39 -6.70
CA PHE A 69 32.36 -11.53 -5.27
C PHE A 69 32.98 -12.88 -4.91
N SER A 70 32.75 -13.96 -5.69
CA SER A 70 33.21 -15.31 -5.32
C SER A 70 34.65 -15.66 -5.72
N ARG A 71 35.30 -14.89 -6.59
CA ARG A 71 36.69 -15.18 -7.01
C ARG A 71 37.70 -14.64 -6.00
N GLY A 72 38.15 -15.50 -5.08
CA GLY A 72 39.42 -15.32 -4.36
C GLY A 72 39.39 -15.34 -2.84
N GLY A 73 38.22 -15.40 -2.19
CA GLY A 73 38.10 -15.52 -0.74
C GLY A 73 37.03 -16.53 -0.35
N SER A 74 37.27 -17.33 0.69
CA SER A 74 36.26 -18.17 1.33
C SER A 74 35.30 -17.27 2.11
N PHE A 75 34.39 -16.60 1.41
CA PHE A 75 33.31 -15.88 2.07
C PHE A 75 32.42 -16.85 2.81
N ARG A 76 32.24 -16.63 4.11
CA ARG A 76 31.33 -17.41 4.93
C ARG A 76 30.12 -16.56 5.25
N ARG A 77 28.94 -17.12 4.97
CA ARG A 77 27.68 -16.57 5.46
C ARG A 77 27.58 -16.86 6.96
N GLU A 78 27.47 -15.81 7.77
CA GLU A 78 27.32 -15.89 9.22
C GLU A 78 26.07 -15.13 9.67
N THR A 79 25.53 -15.51 10.83
CA THR A 79 24.48 -14.74 11.50
C THR A 79 25.13 -13.91 12.60
N VAL A 80 25.02 -12.59 12.52
CA VAL A 80 25.58 -11.66 13.49
C VAL A 80 24.44 -11.05 14.31
N PHE A 81 24.64 -10.91 15.61
CA PHE A 81 23.67 -10.28 16.50
C PHE A 81 24.21 -8.94 17.02
N ALA A 82 23.39 -7.90 16.96
CA ALA A 82 23.66 -6.61 17.60
C ALA A 82 22.52 -6.27 18.55
N SER A 83 22.78 -6.45 19.85
CA SER A 83 21.72 -6.45 20.88
C SER A 83 20.63 -7.47 20.50
N ASP A 84 19.36 -7.05 20.44
CA ASP A 84 18.21 -7.90 20.13
C ASP A 84 17.91 -8.07 18.62
N HIS A 85 18.81 -7.61 17.72
CA HIS A 85 18.60 -7.75 16.27
C HIS A 85 19.55 -8.76 15.65
N ARG A 86 18.97 -9.59 14.79
CA ARG A 86 19.66 -10.53 13.93
C ARG A 86 20.03 -9.86 12.61
N PHE A 87 21.23 -10.11 12.12
CA PHE A 87 21.70 -9.71 10.80
C PHE A 87 22.32 -10.92 10.10
N THR A 88 22.20 -10.98 8.78
CA THR A 88 22.99 -11.91 7.98
C THR A 88 24.22 -11.16 7.51
N ALA A 89 25.40 -11.73 7.68
CA ALA A 89 26.66 -11.13 7.28
C ALA A 89 27.42 -12.06 6.33
N LEU A 90 28.14 -11.47 5.39
CA LEU A 90 29.16 -12.12 4.60
C LEU A 90 30.53 -11.69 5.14
N VAL A 91 31.22 -12.64 5.77
CA VAL A 91 32.51 -12.41 6.42
C VAL A 91 33.60 -13.00 5.54
N GLU A 92 34.68 -12.26 5.36
CA GLU A 92 35.87 -12.77 4.68
C GLU A 92 36.63 -13.69 5.64
N ALA A 93 36.76 -14.97 5.30
CA ALA A 93 37.59 -15.87 6.09
C ALA A 93 39.07 -15.57 5.82
N ARG A 94 39.72 -14.90 6.75
CA ARG A 94 41.18 -14.87 6.80
C ARG A 94 41.73 -16.20 7.33
N ALA A 95 42.99 -16.46 7.04
CA ALA A 95 43.73 -17.61 7.57
C ALA A 95 43.52 -17.74 9.09
N ALA A 96 43.43 -18.98 9.57
CA ALA A 96 42.89 -19.39 10.87
C ALA A 96 43.50 -18.71 12.12
N ASP A 97 44.59 -17.95 11.98
CA ASP A 97 45.32 -17.30 13.09
C ASP A 97 45.02 -15.80 13.28
N ASP A 98 44.31 -15.14 12.37
CA ASP A 98 44.01 -13.69 12.50
C ASP A 98 42.63 -13.47 13.13
N ALA A 99 42.60 -13.08 14.40
CA ALA A 99 41.38 -12.83 15.19
C ALA A 99 40.51 -11.68 14.65
N THR A 100 40.95 -10.95 13.62
CA THR A 100 40.23 -9.82 13.05
C THR A 100 39.31 -10.25 11.90
N ARG A 101 38.08 -10.66 12.27
CA ARG A 101 37.00 -10.91 11.30
C ARG A 101 36.57 -9.60 10.64
N VAL A 102 36.71 -9.50 9.33
CA VAL A 102 36.26 -8.33 8.56
C VAL A 102 34.90 -8.62 7.95
N THR A 103 33.86 -7.95 8.44
CA THR A 103 32.53 -8.00 7.84
C THR A 103 32.56 -7.22 6.53
N ARG A 104 32.39 -7.90 5.39
CA ARG A 104 32.41 -7.26 4.07
C ARG A 104 31.04 -6.80 3.62
N LEU A 105 30.02 -7.61 3.92
CA LEU A 105 28.65 -7.28 3.59
C LEU A 105 27.71 -7.63 4.74
N LEU A 106 26.82 -6.71 5.08
CA LEU A 106 25.83 -6.88 6.13
C LEU A 106 24.43 -6.65 5.53
N GLU A 107 23.59 -7.68 5.57
CA GLU A 107 22.22 -7.59 5.07
C GLU A 107 21.26 -7.19 6.18
N ILE A 108 20.43 -6.21 5.82
CA ILE A 108 19.33 -5.74 6.62
C ILE A 108 18.04 -6.00 5.83
N ASN A 109 17.38 -7.10 6.16
CA ASN A 109 16.08 -7.44 5.58
C ASN A 109 14.96 -6.78 6.40
N TRP A 110 14.18 -5.90 5.75
CA TRP A 110 13.07 -5.21 6.41
C TRP A 110 11.82 -6.03 6.60
N SER A 111 11.56 -7.02 5.75
CA SER A 111 10.42 -7.91 5.96
C SER A 111 10.59 -8.78 7.21
N GLU A 112 11.81 -8.89 7.77
CA GLU A 112 12.06 -9.55 9.07
C GLU A 112 11.61 -8.72 10.27
N VAL A 113 11.32 -7.42 10.09
CA VAL A 113 10.81 -6.55 11.16
C VAL A 113 9.34 -6.88 11.41
N ARG A 114 9.12 -7.99 12.12
CA ARG A 114 7.83 -8.51 12.63
C ARG A 114 6.63 -8.23 11.72
N HIS A 115 6.55 -8.88 10.57
CA HIS A 115 5.22 -9.19 10.04
C HIS A 115 4.59 -10.22 10.97
N ALA A 116 3.59 -9.79 11.74
CA ALA A 116 2.78 -10.70 12.55
C ALA A 116 1.93 -11.60 11.63
N MET A 117 2.59 -12.66 11.16
CA MET A 117 2.09 -14.00 10.87
C MET A 117 1.05 -14.26 9.76
N PRO A 118 1.10 -15.49 9.20
CA PRO A 118 0.30 -15.99 8.07
C PRO A 118 -1.16 -16.36 8.42
N ASN A 119 -1.71 -15.84 9.52
CA ASN A 119 -3.06 -16.22 9.99
C ASN A 119 -4.11 -15.13 9.70
N LEU A 120 -5.38 -15.51 9.78
CA LEU A 120 -6.53 -14.63 9.46
C LEU A 120 -6.54 -13.34 10.29
N LEU A 121 -6.10 -13.40 11.55
CA LEU A 121 -6.04 -12.24 12.45
C LEU A 121 -4.98 -11.21 11.99
N GLY A 122 -3.82 -11.69 11.53
CA GLY A 122 -2.77 -10.84 10.95
C GLY A 122 -3.25 -10.15 9.67
N LEU A 123 -3.94 -10.89 8.79
CA LEU A 123 -4.54 -10.34 7.57
C LEU A 123 -5.60 -9.27 7.88
N LEU A 124 -6.49 -9.54 8.84
CA LEU A 124 -7.50 -8.57 9.28
C LEU A 124 -6.86 -7.31 9.87
N ARG A 125 -5.81 -7.47 10.69
CA ARG A 125 -5.05 -6.35 11.24
C ARG A 125 -4.43 -5.51 10.14
N ASN A 126 -3.76 -6.12 9.16
CA ASN A 126 -3.14 -5.40 8.04
C ASN A 126 -4.20 -4.68 7.19
N PHE A 127 -5.33 -5.35 6.91
CA PHE A 127 -6.46 -4.77 6.21
C PHE A 127 -6.98 -3.50 6.91
N VAL A 128 -7.28 -3.59 8.21
CA VAL A 128 -7.76 -2.45 9.00
C VAL A 128 -6.71 -1.35 9.03
N THR A 129 -5.44 -1.70 9.22
CA THR A 129 -4.37 -0.71 9.28
C THR A 129 -4.19 0.02 7.94
N LEU A 130 -4.26 -0.71 6.83
CA LEU A 130 -4.21 -0.15 5.49
C LEU A 130 -5.42 0.75 5.22
N LEU A 131 -6.62 0.31 5.57
CA LEU A 131 -7.86 1.09 5.46
C LEU A 131 -7.71 2.47 6.14
N MET A 132 -7.18 2.47 7.36
CA MET A 132 -6.95 3.69 8.14
C MET A 132 -5.86 4.56 7.54
N ALA A 133 -4.79 3.96 7.04
CA ALA A 133 -3.70 4.70 6.46
C ALA A 133 -4.14 5.41 5.15
N LEU A 134 -4.91 4.70 4.31
CA LEU A 134 -5.54 5.25 3.11
C LEU A 134 -6.48 6.40 3.44
N ASN A 135 -7.42 6.17 4.38
CA ASN A 135 -8.40 7.18 4.76
C ASN A 135 -7.74 8.45 5.33
N ARG A 136 -6.66 8.28 6.09
CA ARG A 136 -5.88 9.41 6.63
C ARG A 136 -5.09 10.15 5.57
N VAL A 137 -4.42 9.45 4.67
CA VAL A 137 -3.75 10.10 3.53
C VAL A 137 -4.77 10.85 2.68
N GLY A 138 -5.95 10.27 2.47
CA GLY A 138 -7.06 10.92 1.79
C GLY A 138 -7.58 12.17 2.51
N GLY A 139 -8.00 12.03 3.77
CA GLY A 139 -8.67 13.09 4.53
C GLY A 139 -7.73 14.17 5.07
N GLN A 140 -6.61 13.76 5.66
CA GLN A 140 -5.66 14.63 6.37
C GLN A 140 -4.41 14.95 5.55
N GLY A 141 -4.13 14.16 4.51
CA GLY A 141 -2.92 14.30 3.69
C GLY A 141 -1.71 13.56 4.25
N ALA A 142 -0.65 13.46 3.44
CA ALA A 142 0.61 12.87 3.86
C ALA A 142 1.46 13.83 4.71
N TYR A 143 2.15 13.29 5.72
CA TYR A 143 3.01 14.08 6.61
C TYR A 143 4.20 14.71 5.86
N GLY A 144 4.45 16.00 6.10
CA GLY A 144 5.60 16.74 5.53
C GLY A 144 5.40 17.26 4.11
N SER A 145 4.27 16.96 3.48
CA SER A 145 3.92 17.52 2.17
C SER A 145 3.28 18.89 2.31
N ALA A 146 3.92 19.98 1.88
CA ALA A 146 3.31 21.31 1.92
C ALA A 146 1.97 21.41 1.14
N SER A 147 1.78 20.55 0.12
CA SER A 147 0.57 20.51 -0.71
C SER A 147 -0.52 19.56 -0.19
N LEU A 148 -0.16 18.49 0.53
CA LEU A 148 -1.13 17.55 1.10
C LEU A 148 -1.42 17.82 2.58
N SER A 149 -0.51 18.46 3.31
CA SER A 149 -0.64 18.75 4.75
C SER A 149 -1.72 19.75 5.09
N VAL A 150 -2.35 20.38 4.11
CA VAL A 150 -3.51 21.22 4.37
C VAL A 150 -4.69 20.28 4.67
N PRO A 151 -5.14 20.19 5.93
CA PRO A 151 -6.26 19.33 6.27
C PRO A 151 -7.49 19.78 5.45
N LEU A 152 -8.25 18.82 4.94
CA LEU A 152 -9.55 19.11 4.34
C LEU A 152 -10.51 19.50 5.46
N HIS A 153 -11.36 20.51 5.23
CA HIS A 153 -12.44 20.83 6.17
C HIS A 153 -13.37 19.62 6.32
N THR A 154 -13.65 18.95 5.20
CA THR A 154 -14.40 17.69 5.16
C THR A 154 -13.60 16.50 5.66
N GLY A 155 -12.27 16.58 5.72
CA GLY A 155 -11.38 15.44 5.98
C GLY A 155 -11.56 14.84 7.37
N LEU A 156 -11.83 15.66 8.39
CA LEU A 156 -12.12 15.15 9.73
C LEU A 156 -13.48 14.43 9.76
N ALA A 157 -14.51 15.02 9.13
CA ALA A 157 -15.83 14.40 9.05
C ALA A 157 -15.79 13.08 8.28
N SER A 158 -15.11 13.04 7.13
CA SER A 158 -14.88 11.82 6.34
C SER A 158 -14.13 10.76 7.14
N LEU A 159 -13.12 11.17 7.91
CA LEU A 159 -12.39 10.25 8.77
C LEU A 159 -13.29 9.61 9.82
N TRP A 160 -14.08 10.41 10.54
CA TRP A 160 -15.02 9.91 11.56
C TRP A 160 -16.15 9.09 10.96
N LEU A 161 -16.74 9.53 9.85
CA LEU A 161 -17.82 8.80 9.18
C LEU A 161 -17.34 7.46 8.65
N VAL A 162 -16.15 7.40 8.06
CA VAL A 162 -15.61 6.13 7.54
C VAL A 162 -15.14 5.23 8.69
N GLU A 163 -14.27 5.72 9.58
CA GLU A 163 -13.65 4.87 10.63
C GLU A 163 -14.58 4.58 11.81
N ALA A 164 -15.35 5.56 12.28
CA ALA A 164 -16.20 5.37 13.47
C ALA A 164 -17.58 4.82 13.13
N VAL A 165 -18.14 5.19 11.97
CA VAL A 165 -19.52 4.82 11.62
C VAL A 165 -19.55 3.70 10.60
N LEU A 166 -18.97 3.89 9.40
CA LEU A 166 -19.16 2.97 8.29
C LEU A 166 -18.53 1.59 8.54
N VAL A 167 -17.29 1.53 9.03
CA VAL A 167 -16.62 0.25 9.33
C VAL A 167 -17.48 -0.60 10.26
N TRP A 168 -18.04 -0.01 11.30
CA TRP A 168 -18.82 -0.74 12.29
C TRP A 168 -20.26 -1.00 11.85
N ALA A 169 -20.90 -0.05 11.18
CA ALA A 169 -22.22 -0.23 10.58
C ALA A 169 -22.22 -1.31 9.49
N SER A 170 -21.08 -1.58 8.84
CA SER A 170 -20.93 -2.68 7.89
C SER A 170 -21.05 -4.07 8.52
N LEU A 171 -20.86 -4.19 9.85
CA LEU A 171 -21.01 -5.43 10.60
C LEU A 171 -22.45 -5.68 11.08
N ALA A 172 -23.32 -4.66 11.07
CA ALA A 172 -24.70 -4.78 11.53
C ALA A 172 -25.53 -5.83 10.77
N PRO A 173 -25.42 -5.96 9.43
CA PRO A 173 -26.13 -7.02 8.70
C PRO A 173 -25.68 -8.43 9.10
N ALA A 174 -24.37 -8.63 9.32
CA ALA A 174 -23.83 -9.92 9.75
C ALA A 174 -24.28 -10.27 11.17
N LEU A 175 -24.28 -9.29 12.09
CA LEU A 175 -24.83 -9.46 13.44
C LEU A 175 -26.33 -9.80 13.41
N SER A 176 -27.12 -9.11 12.58
CA SER A 176 -28.53 -9.42 12.40
C SER A 176 -28.75 -10.84 11.90
N ALA A 177 -28.02 -11.27 10.87
CA ALA A 177 -28.09 -12.63 10.34
C ALA A 177 -27.67 -13.67 11.39
N LEU A 178 -26.63 -13.39 12.19
CA LEU A 178 -26.20 -14.27 13.26
C LEU A 178 -27.28 -14.43 14.35
N LEU A 179 -27.82 -13.32 14.87
CA LEU A 179 -28.85 -13.37 15.91
C LEU A 179 -30.15 -14.03 15.43
N TRP A 180 -30.47 -13.93 14.14
CA TRP A 180 -31.65 -14.56 13.55
C TRP A 180 -31.62 -16.09 13.65
N GLN A 181 -30.43 -16.69 13.60
CA GLN A 181 -30.23 -18.15 13.60
C GLN A 181 -30.34 -18.78 14.99
N LEU A 182 -30.33 -17.96 16.03
CA LEU A 182 -30.16 -18.40 17.40
C LEU A 182 -31.48 -18.44 18.15
N ASP A 183 -31.56 -19.34 19.12
CA ASP A 183 -32.67 -19.37 20.08
C ASP A 183 -32.64 -18.12 20.97
N PRO A 184 -33.79 -17.69 21.54
CA PRO A 184 -33.86 -16.45 22.34
C PRO A 184 -32.77 -16.33 23.42
N GLY A 185 -32.49 -17.40 24.18
CA GLY A 185 -31.43 -17.41 25.20
C GLY A 185 -30.01 -17.27 24.62
N GLN A 186 -29.77 -17.82 23.44
CA GLN A 186 -28.48 -17.73 22.75
C GLN A 186 -28.25 -16.35 22.12
N ARG A 187 -29.32 -15.65 21.71
CA ARG A 187 -29.24 -14.29 21.14
C ARG A 187 -28.63 -13.29 22.11
N MET A 188 -29.10 -13.30 23.36
CA MET A 188 -28.60 -12.40 24.40
C MET A 188 -27.11 -12.67 24.69
N ALA A 189 -26.76 -13.94 24.89
CA ALA A 189 -25.36 -14.36 25.12
C ALA A 189 -24.46 -13.98 23.94
N THR A 190 -24.91 -14.22 22.71
CA THR A 190 -24.15 -13.90 21.50
C THR A 190 -24.00 -12.40 21.31
N GLY A 191 -25.05 -11.60 21.54
CA GLY A 191 -24.95 -10.14 21.53
C GLY A 191 -23.93 -9.60 22.54
N ALA A 192 -23.89 -10.18 23.74
CA ALA A 192 -22.90 -9.86 24.76
C ALA A 192 -21.48 -10.25 24.36
N LEU A 193 -21.28 -11.45 23.79
CA LEU A 193 -19.98 -11.93 23.31
C LEU A 193 -19.45 -11.07 22.15
N VAL A 194 -20.30 -10.75 21.17
CA VAL A 194 -19.94 -9.85 20.07
C VAL A 194 -19.63 -8.45 20.61
N GLY A 195 -20.38 -7.97 21.59
CA GLY A 195 -20.10 -6.71 22.27
C GLY A 195 -18.71 -6.69 22.93
N LEU A 196 -18.40 -7.70 23.75
CA LEU A 196 -17.10 -7.85 24.38
C LEU A 196 -15.95 -7.94 23.36
N ALA A 197 -16.15 -8.69 22.27
CA ALA A 197 -15.18 -8.79 21.19
C ALA A 197 -14.97 -7.43 20.49
N ALA A 198 -16.03 -6.68 20.22
CA ALA A 198 -15.94 -5.34 19.64
C ALA A 198 -15.24 -4.35 20.57
N LEU A 199 -15.50 -4.41 21.88
CA LEU A 199 -14.81 -3.60 22.88
C LEU A 199 -13.33 -3.96 23.02
N TYR A 200 -13.00 -5.25 22.95
CA TYR A 200 -11.63 -5.73 22.91
C TYR A 200 -10.88 -5.20 21.68
N VAL A 201 -11.50 -5.29 20.49
CA VAL A 201 -10.94 -4.69 19.27
C VAL A 201 -10.80 -3.18 19.41
N ALA A 202 -11.80 -2.49 19.96
CA ALA A 202 -11.76 -1.05 20.23
C ALA A 202 -10.57 -0.68 21.14
N ALA A 203 -10.31 -1.45 22.19
CA ALA A 203 -9.17 -1.26 23.08
C ALA A 203 -7.83 -1.46 22.35
N LEU A 204 -7.72 -2.51 21.52
CA LEU A 204 -6.52 -2.79 20.72
C LEU A 204 -6.24 -1.67 19.71
N VAL A 205 -7.28 -1.18 19.03
CA VAL A 205 -7.13 -0.16 17.98
C VAL A 205 -7.17 1.27 18.51
N ARG A 206 -7.49 1.51 19.80
CA ARG A 206 -7.48 2.86 20.42
C ARG A 206 -6.15 3.57 20.24
N GLU A 207 -5.07 2.81 20.32
CA GLU A 207 -3.71 3.29 20.11
C GLU A 207 -3.39 3.65 18.65
N ILE A 208 -4.26 3.21 17.73
CA ILE A 208 -4.15 3.37 16.28
C ILE A 208 -5.18 4.38 15.74
N SER A 209 -6.41 4.43 16.26
CA SER A 209 -7.40 5.46 15.93
C SER A 209 -8.45 5.59 17.00
N THR A 210 -8.57 6.80 17.54
CA THR A 210 -9.66 7.20 18.42
C THR A 210 -11.03 7.04 17.73
N PRO A 211 -11.27 7.56 16.50
CA PRO A 211 -12.54 7.32 15.80
C PRO A 211 -12.92 5.85 15.70
N LEU A 212 -11.99 4.98 15.27
CA LEU A 212 -12.26 3.55 15.12
C LEU A 212 -12.60 2.90 16.48
N ALA A 213 -11.89 3.27 17.55
CA ALA A 213 -12.18 2.77 18.89
C ALA A 213 -13.53 3.26 19.44
N VAL A 214 -13.89 4.53 19.19
CA VAL A 214 -15.21 5.07 19.56
C VAL A 214 -16.31 4.32 18.81
N GLY A 215 -16.13 4.09 17.50
CA GLY A 215 -17.05 3.27 16.71
C GLY A 215 -17.20 1.85 17.25
N GLY A 216 -16.10 1.23 17.68
CA GLY A 216 -16.13 -0.12 18.25
C GLY A 216 -16.82 -0.19 19.60
N ALA A 217 -16.64 0.83 20.44
CA ALA A 217 -17.38 0.97 21.69
C ALA A 217 -18.89 1.18 21.44
N ALA A 218 -19.25 2.03 20.47
CA ALA A 218 -20.65 2.24 20.07
C ALA A 218 -21.28 0.95 19.51
N PHE A 219 -20.55 0.22 18.66
CA PHE A 219 -20.98 -1.07 18.14
C PHE A 219 -21.10 -2.14 19.23
N SER A 220 -20.23 -2.12 20.23
CA SER A 220 -20.35 -3.00 21.40
C SER A 220 -21.69 -2.79 22.11
N VAL A 221 -22.09 -1.54 22.34
CA VAL A 221 -23.40 -1.23 22.93
C VAL A 221 -24.53 -1.70 22.02
N LEU A 222 -24.45 -1.41 20.72
CA LEU A 222 -25.42 -1.87 19.73
C LEU A 222 -25.59 -3.40 19.76
N ALA A 223 -24.50 -4.17 19.84
CA ALA A 223 -24.53 -5.63 19.83
C ALA A 223 -25.21 -6.21 21.09
N VAL A 224 -24.90 -5.66 22.26
CA VAL A 224 -25.56 -6.03 23.53
C VAL A 224 -27.04 -5.70 23.47
N CYS A 225 -27.39 -4.48 23.06
CA CYS A 225 -28.78 -4.05 22.93
C CYS A 225 -29.54 -4.88 21.89
N ALA A 226 -28.91 -5.26 20.78
CA ALA A 226 -29.50 -6.12 19.76
C ALA A 226 -29.82 -7.52 20.31
N GLY A 227 -28.91 -8.13 21.08
CA GLY A 227 -29.15 -9.41 21.74
C GLY A 227 -30.35 -9.35 22.68
N GLY A 228 -30.47 -8.28 23.47
CA GLY A 228 -31.63 -8.04 24.34
C GLY A 228 -32.92 -7.77 23.56
N TRP A 229 -32.88 -6.86 22.59
CA TRP A 229 -34.02 -6.49 21.73
C TRP A 229 -34.61 -7.74 21.07
N THR A 230 -33.77 -8.53 20.40
CA THR A 230 -34.20 -9.72 19.66
C THR A 230 -34.72 -10.87 20.54
N CYS A 231 -34.51 -10.78 21.86
CA CYS A 231 -35.01 -11.72 22.86
C CYS A 231 -36.35 -11.26 23.47
N PHE A 232 -36.45 -9.98 23.88
CA PHE A 232 -37.55 -9.50 24.72
C PHE A 232 -38.63 -8.71 23.97
N VAL A 233 -38.35 -8.22 22.76
CA VAL A 233 -39.33 -7.47 21.96
C VAL A 233 -40.10 -8.44 21.07
N SER A 234 -41.43 -8.32 21.04
CA SER A 234 -42.26 -9.05 20.08
C SER A 234 -41.83 -8.72 18.66
N GLN A 235 -41.58 -9.74 17.83
CA GLN A 235 -40.96 -9.59 16.50
C GLN A 235 -39.58 -8.90 16.52
N GLY A 236 -38.84 -9.03 17.63
CA GLY A 236 -37.55 -8.39 17.84
C GLY A 236 -36.53 -8.66 16.73
N THR A 237 -36.46 -9.89 16.21
CA THR A 237 -35.59 -10.25 15.08
C THR A 237 -35.95 -9.50 13.80
N LEU A 238 -37.24 -9.46 13.45
CA LEU A 238 -37.80 -8.74 12.29
C LEU A 238 -37.46 -7.25 12.35
N SER A 239 -37.80 -6.61 13.46
CA SER A 239 -37.54 -5.18 13.69
C SER A 239 -36.05 -4.84 13.71
N PHE A 240 -35.21 -5.71 14.30
CA PHE A 240 -33.76 -5.50 14.32
C PHE A 240 -33.13 -5.69 12.94
N ALA A 241 -33.57 -6.65 12.13
CA ALA A 241 -33.08 -6.79 10.75
C ALA A 241 -33.38 -5.54 9.90
N ALA A 242 -34.59 -4.98 10.02
CA ALA A 242 -34.93 -3.72 9.37
C ALA A 242 -34.09 -2.55 9.89
N ALA A 243 -33.90 -2.44 11.21
CA ALA A 243 -33.05 -1.39 11.81
C ALA A 243 -31.57 -1.52 11.38
N ALA A 244 -31.05 -2.75 11.32
CA ALA A 244 -29.70 -3.03 10.84
C ALA A 244 -29.52 -2.62 9.36
N ALA A 245 -30.55 -2.86 8.54
CA ALA A 245 -30.57 -2.43 7.14
C ALA A 245 -30.57 -0.90 7.00
N GLN A 246 -31.36 -0.19 7.81
CA GLN A 246 -31.37 1.27 7.85
C GLN A 246 -30.01 1.81 8.27
N LEU A 247 -29.47 1.34 9.40
CA LEU A 247 -28.17 1.75 9.91
C LEU A 247 -27.07 1.55 8.86
N HIS A 248 -27.04 0.37 8.26
CA HIS A 248 -26.05 0.03 7.24
C HIS A 248 -26.17 0.92 5.99
N SER A 249 -27.39 1.09 5.46
CA SER A 249 -27.63 1.84 4.22
C SER A 249 -27.32 3.32 4.40
N TRP A 250 -27.79 3.92 5.50
CA TRP A 250 -27.53 5.33 5.81
C TRP A 250 -26.06 5.60 6.13
N ALA A 251 -25.39 4.70 6.86
CA ALA A 251 -23.94 4.81 7.09
C ALA A 251 -23.16 4.76 5.78
N THR A 252 -23.54 3.86 4.85
CA THR A 252 -22.91 3.75 3.53
C THR A 252 -23.11 5.01 2.70
N LEU A 253 -24.36 5.51 2.62
CA LEU A 253 -24.66 6.75 1.92
C LEU A 253 -23.91 7.95 2.52
N ALA A 254 -23.85 8.06 3.86
CA ALA A 254 -23.13 9.13 4.54
C ALA A 254 -21.61 9.04 4.29
N GLY A 255 -21.03 7.83 4.36
CA GLY A 255 -19.61 7.61 4.07
C GLY A 255 -19.26 7.95 2.61
N CYS A 256 -20.05 7.49 1.65
CA CYS A 256 -19.89 7.83 0.24
C CYS A 256 -20.02 9.34 -0.02
N THR A 257 -21.00 9.99 0.62
CA THR A 257 -21.21 11.44 0.51
C THR A 257 -20.03 12.21 1.08
N ALA A 258 -19.50 11.81 2.25
CA ALA A 258 -18.35 12.45 2.85
C ALA A 258 -17.10 12.33 1.98
N VAL A 259 -16.85 11.15 1.43
CA VAL A 259 -15.75 10.92 0.47
C VAL A 259 -15.92 11.76 -0.79
N LEU A 260 -17.14 11.88 -1.33
CA LEU A 260 -17.43 12.74 -2.48
C LEU A 260 -17.17 14.22 -2.17
N LEU A 261 -17.66 14.71 -1.03
CA LEU A 261 -17.43 16.10 -0.60
C LEU A 261 -15.93 16.38 -0.41
N SER A 262 -15.18 15.43 0.16
CA SER A 262 -13.73 15.52 0.25
C SER A 262 -13.04 15.52 -1.11
N ALA A 263 -13.51 14.69 -2.06
CA ALA A 263 -12.99 14.69 -3.42
C ALA A 263 -13.25 16.02 -4.14
N ILE A 264 -14.46 16.58 -4.00
CA ILE A 264 -14.81 17.91 -4.54
C ILE A 264 -13.93 18.99 -3.91
N GLU A 265 -13.73 18.97 -2.59
CA GLU A 265 -12.85 19.92 -1.91
C GLU A 265 -11.40 19.84 -2.45
N ILE A 266 -10.88 18.63 -2.70
CA ILE A 266 -9.55 18.43 -3.31
C ILE A 266 -9.49 19.04 -4.72
N LEU A 267 -10.54 18.88 -5.52
CA LEU A 267 -10.61 19.43 -6.88
C LEU A 267 -10.71 20.96 -6.86
N LEU A 268 -11.52 21.52 -5.96
CA LEU A 268 -11.83 22.95 -5.87
C LEU A 268 -10.72 23.78 -5.22
N ARG A 269 -9.89 23.21 -4.33
CA ARG A 269 -8.79 23.95 -3.69
C ARG A 269 -7.88 24.57 -4.77
N GLN A 270 -7.84 25.91 -4.78
CA GLN A 270 -7.33 26.72 -5.89
C GLN A 270 -5.87 26.43 -6.24
N ARG A 271 -5.55 26.68 -7.53
CA ARG A 271 -4.20 26.67 -8.10
C ARG A 271 -3.36 27.76 -7.42
N ALA A 272 -2.39 27.39 -6.59
CA ALA A 272 -1.24 28.27 -6.41
C ALA A 272 -0.49 28.33 -7.77
N PRO A 273 -0.19 29.51 -8.34
CA PRO A 273 0.54 29.59 -9.59
C PRO A 273 1.93 28.91 -9.47
N GLY A 274 2.33 28.09 -10.45
CA GLY A 274 3.73 27.68 -10.61
C GLY A 274 4.13 26.18 -10.60
N ASN A 275 3.25 25.18 -10.80
CA ASN A 275 3.64 23.79 -11.16
C ASN A 275 2.41 22.93 -11.51
N GLY A 276 2.04 22.85 -12.79
CA GLY A 276 0.74 22.32 -13.25
C GLY A 276 0.55 20.80 -13.16
N ASP A 277 1.49 20.01 -13.68
CA ASP A 277 1.24 18.58 -13.95
C ASP A 277 1.38 17.71 -12.70
N VAL A 278 2.46 17.91 -11.93
CA VAL A 278 2.75 17.13 -10.72
C VAL A 278 1.60 17.22 -9.69
N ARG A 279 0.98 18.41 -9.56
CA ARG A 279 -0.10 18.64 -8.59
C ARG A 279 -1.43 17.98 -8.98
N THR A 280 -1.67 17.75 -10.27
CA THR A 280 -2.89 17.04 -10.73
C THR A 280 -2.83 15.57 -10.31
N ILE A 281 -1.66 14.94 -10.46
CA ILE A 281 -1.42 13.56 -10.02
C ILE A 281 -1.61 13.43 -8.51
N HIS A 282 -1.11 14.37 -7.70
CA HIS A 282 -1.34 14.38 -6.25
C HIS A 282 -2.80 14.43 -5.86
N ARG A 283 -3.60 15.25 -6.56
CA ARG A 283 -5.05 15.36 -6.29
C ARG A 283 -5.74 14.04 -6.59
N LEU A 284 -5.46 13.44 -7.75
CA LEU A 284 -6.02 12.14 -8.13
C LEU A 284 -5.60 11.03 -7.16
N ALA A 285 -4.33 11.01 -6.74
CA ALA A 285 -3.83 10.06 -5.75
C ALA A 285 -4.56 10.19 -4.40
N ARG A 286 -4.74 11.43 -3.92
CA ARG A 286 -5.44 11.71 -2.66
C ARG A 286 -6.92 11.33 -2.74
N ILE A 287 -7.58 11.66 -3.86
CA ILE A 287 -8.95 11.25 -4.15
C ILE A 287 -9.06 9.73 -4.08
N ALA A 288 -8.18 9.02 -4.78
CA ALA A 288 -8.21 7.57 -4.75
C ALA A 288 -7.96 6.96 -3.36
N CYS A 289 -7.08 7.55 -2.55
CA CYS A 289 -6.89 7.12 -1.17
C CYS A 289 -8.16 7.28 -0.31
N LEU A 290 -9.05 8.22 -0.64
CA LEU A 290 -10.37 8.35 0.02
C LEU A 290 -11.35 7.27 -0.44
N TRP A 291 -11.31 6.87 -1.72
CA TRP A 291 -12.27 5.91 -2.28
C TRP A 291 -11.89 4.45 -2.06
N LEU A 292 -10.61 4.12 -2.02
CA LEU A 292 -10.15 2.74 -1.85
C LEU A 292 -10.70 2.08 -0.57
N PRO A 293 -10.81 2.77 0.57
CA PRO A 293 -11.51 2.25 1.74
C PRO A 293 -12.96 1.84 1.50
N LEU A 294 -13.73 2.63 0.74
CA LEU A 294 -15.12 2.30 0.40
C LEU A 294 -15.19 1.05 -0.46
N VAL A 295 -14.32 0.95 -1.48
CA VAL A 295 -14.25 -0.24 -2.35
C VAL A 295 -13.91 -1.48 -1.52
N MET A 296 -12.95 -1.38 -0.62
CA MET A 296 -12.57 -2.49 0.27
C MET A 296 -13.73 -2.94 1.16
N LEU A 297 -14.52 -2.00 1.70
CA LEU A 297 -15.69 -2.30 2.50
C LEU A 297 -16.84 -2.93 1.69
N VAL A 298 -17.08 -2.42 0.47
CA VAL A 298 -18.08 -2.98 -0.47
C VAL A 298 -17.74 -4.42 -0.86
N VAL A 299 -16.47 -4.77 -0.98
CA VAL A 299 -16.04 -6.15 -1.28
C VAL A 299 -16.12 -7.04 -0.04
N LEU A 300 -15.70 -6.54 1.13
CA LEU A 300 -15.63 -7.35 2.35
C LEU A 300 -17.02 -7.68 2.91
N GLN A 301 -17.96 -6.75 2.82
CA GLN A 301 -19.26 -6.90 3.45
C GLN A 301 -20.10 -8.07 2.89
N PRO A 302 -20.28 -8.25 1.57
CA PRO A 302 -20.99 -9.41 1.04
C PRO A 302 -20.34 -10.73 1.47
N LEU A 303 -19.01 -10.78 1.61
CA LEU A 303 -18.31 -11.97 2.08
C LEU A 303 -18.68 -12.30 3.54
N THR A 304 -18.68 -11.30 4.43
CA THR A 304 -18.99 -11.51 5.86
C THR A 304 -20.45 -11.84 6.08
N VAL A 305 -21.37 -11.16 5.40
CA VAL A 305 -22.82 -11.43 5.50
C VAL A 305 -23.14 -12.80 4.93
N SER A 306 -22.65 -13.14 3.74
CA SER A 306 -22.95 -14.44 3.14
C SER A 306 -22.36 -15.61 3.92
N ALA A 307 -21.23 -15.45 4.60
CA ALA A 307 -20.73 -16.48 5.52
C ALA A 307 -21.76 -16.81 6.62
N MET A 308 -22.50 -15.82 7.12
CA MET A 308 -23.60 -16.03 8.07
C MET A 308 -24.88 -16.55 7.41
N LEU A 309 -25.16 -16.17 6.15
CA LEU A 309 -26.37 -16.64 5.45
C LEU A 309 -26.26 -18.09 4.99
N LEU A 310 -25.06 -18.57 4.69
CA LEU A 310 -24.83 -19.94 4.23
C LEU A 310 -25.12 -20.99 5.30
N THR A 311 -25.10 -20.62 6.58
CA THR A 311 -25.49 -21.51 7.69
C THR A 311 -27.01 -21.56 7.92
N MET A 312 -27.78 -20.66 7.30
CA MET A 312 -29.25 -20.66 7.35
C MET A 312 -29.84 -21.62 6.31
N ASN A 313 -30.95 -22.29 6.68
CA ASN A 313 -31.82 -22.93 5.68
C ASN A 313 -32.48 -21.88 4.77
N SER A 314 -33.00 -22.30 3.62
CA SER A 314 -33.55 -21.38 2.60
C SER A 314 -34.71 -20.53 3.11
N GLY A 315 -35.65 -21.12 3.87
CA GLY A 315 -36.81 -20.39 4.41
C GLY A 315 -36.42 -19.28 5.38
N MET A 316 -35.58 -19.61 6.37
CA MET A 316 -35.06 -18.66 7.35
C MET A 316 -34.29 -17.52 6.68
N ARG A 317 -33.48 -17.87 5.67
CA ARG A 317 -32.69 -16.91 4.90
C ARG A 317 -33.57 -15.92 4.14
N SER A 318 -34.62 -16.40 3.47
CA SER A 318 -35.56 -15.55 2.74
C SER A 318 -36.46 -14.70 3.66
N GLU A 319 -36.78 -15.19 4.86
CA GLU A 319 -37.47 -14.38 5.87
C GLU A 319 -36.57 -13.25 6.40
N TRP A 320 -35.32 -13.57 6.75
CA TRP A 320 -34.34 -12.55 7.13
C TRP A 320 -34.13 -11.54 6.00
N GLY A 321 -33.98 -12.02 4.76
CA GLY A 321 -33.72 -11.17 3.61
C GLY A 321 -34.88 -10.21 3.31
N ARG A 322 -36.13 -10.65 3.43
CA ARG A 322 -37.31 -9.77 3.33
C ARG A 322 -37.39 -8.77 4.48
N ALA A 323 -37.11 -9.20 5.70
CA ALA A 323 -37.11 -8.31 6.87
C ALA A 323 -36.01 -7.24 6.77
N PHE A 324 -34.82 -7.61 6.31
CA PHE A 324 -33.73 -6.70 6.05
C PHE A 324 -34.08 -5.73 4.90
N ALA A 325 -34.59 -6.24 3.78
CA ALA A 325 -35.03 -5.43 2.64
C ALA A 325 -36.05 -4.35 3.02
N ALA A 326 -36.96 -4.64 3.95
CA ALA A 326 -37.96 -3.69 4.43
C ALA A 326 -37.36 -2.44 5.12
N GLY A 327 -36.12 -2.52 5.60
CA GLY A 327 -35.39 -1.39 6.18
C GLY A 327 -34.48 -0.64 5.20
N VAL A 328 -34.31 -1.11 3.97
CA VAL A 328 -33.45 -0.44 2.99
C VAL A 328 -34.21 0.76 2.39
N PRO A 329 -33.62 1.97 2.32
CA PRO A 329 -34.31 3.15 1.81
C PRO A 329 -34.45 3.19 0.27
N PHE A 330 -33.99 2.15 -0.43
CA PHE A 330 -34.05 1.97 -1.87
C PHE A 330 -34.27 0.47 -2.16
N ASP A 331 -34.66 0.12 -3.39
CA ASP A 331 -34.81 -1.28 -3.77
C ASP A 331 -33.46 -2.00 -3.62
N PRO A 332 -33.36 -3.09 -2.82
CA PRO A 332 -32.13 -3.86 -2.69
C PRO A 332 -31.52 -4.29 -4.05
N LEU A 333 -32.36 -4.50 -5.07
CA LEU A 333 -31.91 -4.81 -6.43
C LEU A 333 -31.09 -3.66 -7.04
N ASP A 334 -31.47 -2.41 -6.76
CA ASP A 334 -30.72 -1.25 -7.22
C ASP A 334 -29.38 -1.16 -6.51
N GLY A 335 -29.34 -1.40 -5.20
CA GLY A 335 -28.08 -1.52 -4.45
C GLY A 335 -27.15 -2.59 -5.03
N GLN A 336 -27.70 -3.75 -5.41
CA GLN A 336 -26.93 -4.81 -6.07
C GLN A 336 -26.39 -4.39 -7.43
N ARG A 337 -27.21 -3.72 -8.26
CA ARG A 337 -26.81 -3.24 -9.59
C ARG A 337 -25.67 -2.24 -9.46
N ALA A 338 -25.78 -1.29 -8.54
CA ALA A 338 -24.72 -0.36 -8.19
C ALA A 338 -23.42 -1.07 -7.80
N ALA A 339 -23.48 -2.01 -6.86
CA ALA A 339 -22.30 -2.77 -6.44
C ALA A 339 -21.69 -3.60 -7.60
N SER A 340 -22.54 -4.19 -8.44
CA SER A 340 -22.12 -4.97 -9.62
C SER A 340 -21.42 -4.08 -10.65
N TRP A 341 -21.93 -2.87 -10.91
CA TRP A 341 -21.30 -1.91 -11.82
C TRP A 341 -19.93 -1.46 -11.31
N ILE A 342 -19.81 -1.22 -10.01
CA ILE A 342 -18.52 -0.87 -9.37
C ILE A 342 -17.54 -2.04 -9.50
N ALA A 343 -17.95 -3.25 -9.13
CA ALA A 343 -17.12 -4.44 -9.19
C ALA A 343 -16.70 -4.74 -10.64
N LEU A 344 -17.61 -4.60 -11.60
CA LEU A 344 -17.33 -4.78 -13.02
C LEU A 344 -16.40 -3.71 -13.57
N ALA A 345 -16.61 -2.44 -13.24
CA ALA A 345 -15.72 -1.38 -13.67
C ALA A 345 -14.31 -1.61 -13.12
N LEU A 346 -14.18 -2.07 -11.87
CA LEU A 346 -12.90 -2.40 -11.25
C LEU A 346 -12.23 -3.62 -11.93
N ALA A 347 -12.96 -4.74 -12.05
CA ALA A 347 -12.45 -5.95 -12.68
C ALA A 347 -12.11 -5.71 -14.16
N GLY A 348 -13.00 -5.03 -14.88
CA GLY A 348 -12.85 -4.67 -16.28
C GLY A 348 -11.63 -3.79 -16.49
N THR A 349 -11.44 -2.73 -15.71
CA THR A 349 -10.23 -1.89 -15.83
C THR A 349 -8.95 -2.65 -15.53
N LEU A 350 -8.93 -3.54 -14.53
CA LEU A 350 -7.75 -4.36 -14.21
C LEU A 350 -7.44 -5.38 -15.31
N VAL A 351 -8.43 -6.14 -15.77
CA VAL A 351 -8.27 -7.20 -16.79
C VAL A 351 -7.93 -6.57 -18.14
N LEU A 352 -8.64 -5.52 -18.54
CA LEU A 352 -8.37 -4.82 -19.80
C LEU A 352 -7.01 -4.13 -19.76
N GLY A 353 -6.60 -3.59 -18.61
CA GLY A 353 -5.25 -3.10 -18.43
C GLY A 353 -4.20 -4.19 -18.58
N ALA A 354 -4.36 -5.33 -17.90
CA ALA A 354 -3.43 -6.45 -18.04
C ALA A 354 -3.39 -7.02 -19.48
N LEU A 355 -4.54 -7.09 -20.16
CA LEU A 355 -4.62 -7.57 -21.54
C LEU A 355 -3.96 -6.59 -22.51
N GLN A 356 -4.30 -5.29 -22.40
CA GLN A 356 -3.70 -4.25 -23.20
C GLN A 356 -2.18 -4.20 -22.97
N PHE A 357 -1.72 -4.44 -21.75
CA PHE A 357 -0.30 -4.54 -21.45
C PHE A 357 0.39 -5.62 -22.28
N ARG A 358 -0.17 -6.83 -22.22
CA ARG A 358 0.35 -7.99 -22.95
C ARG A 358 0.31 -7.76 -24.45
N LEU A 359 -0.74 -7.12 -24.97
CA LEU A 359 -0.85 -6.77 -26.38
C LEU A 359 0.19 -5.73 -26.80
N VAL A 360 0.44 -4.71 -25.97
CA VAL A 360 1.51 -3.72 -26.23
C VAL A 360 2.88 -4.40 -26.21
N GLN A 361 3.13 -5.31 -25.27
CA GLN A 361 4.38 -6.09 -25.22
C GLN A 361 4.56 -7.01 -26.44
N ALA A 362 3.49 -7.66 -26.91
CA ALA A 362 3.57 -8.67 -27.98
C ALA A 362 3.54 -8.06 -29.39
N LEU A 363 2.71 -7.04 -29.62
CA LEU A 363 2.40 -6.51 -30.95
C LEU A 363 2.93 -5.09 -31.18
N GLY A 364 3.44 -4.44 -30.13
CA GLY A 364 3.80 -3.03 -30.13
C GLY A 364 2.58 -2.11 -29.97
N ARG A 365 2.85 -0.86 -29.55
CA ARG A 365 1.83 0.16 -29.25
C ARG A 365 0.75 0.31 -30.32
N ASN A 366 1.15 0.56 -31.56
CA ASN A 366 0.21 0.95 -32.63
C ASN A 366 -0.79 -0.18 -32.95
N ARG A 367 -0.32 -1.42 -33.01
CA ARG A 367 -1.18 -2.59 -33.27
C ARG A 367 -2.11 -2.85 -32.09
N ALA A 368 -1.61 -2.74 -30.86
CA ALA A 368 -2.42 -2.91 -29.65
C ALA A 368 -3.53 -1.83 -29.54
N VAL A 369 -3.21 -0.57 -29.87
CA VAL A 369 -4.20 0.53 -29.90
C VAL A 369 -5.27 0.28 -30.95
N VAL A 370 -4.87 -0.01 -32.20
CA VAL A 370 -5.84 -0.26 -33.28
C VAL A 370 -6.72 -1.46 -32.94
N MET A 371 -6.13 -2.54 -32.46
CA MET A 371 -6.88 -3.72 -32.01
C MET A 371 -7.84 -3.40 -30.87
N GLY A 372 -7.41 -2.64 -29.85
CA GLY A 372 -8.26 -2.21 -28.76
C GLY A 372 -9.45 -1.36 -29.20
N ILE A 373 -9.22 -0.40 -30.12
CA ILE A 373 -10.30 0.43 -30.70
C ILE A 373 -11.25 -0.42 -31.52
N VAL A 374 -10.73 -1.26 -32.42
CA VAL A 374 -11.55 -2.09 -33.33
C VAL A 374 -12.41 -3.08 -32.54
N VAL A 375 -11.81 -3.82 -31.59
CA VAL A 375 -12.54 -4.76 -30.74
C VAL A 375 -13.55 -4.02 -29.87
N GLY A 376 -13.16 -2.89 -29.28
CA GLY A 376 -14.06 -2.09 -28.44
C GLY A 376 -15.27 -1.54 -29.20
N LEU A 377 -15.06 -1.00 -30.40
CA LEU A 377 -16.14 -0.55 -31.28
C LEU A 377 -17.02 -1.71 -31.74
N ALA A 378 -16.44 -2.87 -32.09
CA ALA A 378 -17.20 -4.06 -32.46
C ALA A 378 -18.10 -4.53 -31.31
N MET A 379 -17.61 -4.51 -30.07
CA MET A 379 -18.41 -4.82 -28.88
C MET A 379 -19.54 -3.82 -28.65
N LEU A 380 -19.29 -2.52 -28.85
CA LEU A 380 -20.33 -1.48 -28.74
C LEU A 380 -21.43 -1.64 -29.81
N VAL A 381 -21.04 -1.89 -31.06
CA VAL A 381 -21.97 -2.14 -32.17
C VAL A 381 -22.77 -3.41 -31.90
N THR A 382 -22.10 -4.47 -31.43
CA THR A 382 -22.78 -5.72 -31.06
C THR A 382 -23.75 -5.47 -29.91
N ALA A 383 -23.36 -4.75 -28.85
CA ALA A 383 -24.24 -4.43 -27.73
C ALA A 383 -25.50 -3.70 -28.21
N ARG A 384 -25.32 -2.70 -29.09
CA ARG A 384 -26.43 -1.93 -29.66
C ARG A 384 -27.32 -2.76 -30.59
N TRP A 385 -26.73 -3.68 -31.35
CA TRP A 385 -27.48 -4.61 -32.22
C TRP A 385 -28.31 -5.60 -31.40
N LEU A 386 -27.77 -6.09 -30.28
CA LEU A 386 -28.49 -6.97 -29.35
C LEU A 386 -29.63 -6.21 -28.62
N GLU A 387 -29.48 -4.89 -28.41
CA GLU A 387 -30.54 -4.01 -27.90
C GLU A 387 -31.64 -3.71 -28.93
N SER A 388 -31.31 -3.69 -30.23
CA SER A 388 -32.25 -3.33 -31.31
C SER A 388 -33.12 -4.52 -31.73
N ASP A 389 -33.85 -5.11 -30.79
CA ASP A 389 -34.92 -6.09 -31.05
C ASP A 389 -34.50 -7.49 -31.54
N ALA A 390 -33.21 -7.77 -31.72
CA ALA A 390 -32.71 -9.07 -32.20
C ALA A 390 -33.10 -10.26 -31.29
N PHE A 391 -33.45 -10.00 -30.03
CA PHE A 391 -33.90 -11.01 -29.06
C PHE A 391 -35.24 -10.71 -28.40
N LEU A 392 -36.13 -9.94 -29.02
CA LEU A 392 -37.46 -9.64 -28.45
C LEU A 392 -38.21 -10.90 -27.95
N ASN A 393 -37.93 -12.07 -28.55
CA ASN A 393 -38.61 -13.33 -28.25
C ASN A 393 -37.75 -14.39 -27.52
N CYS A 394 -36.50 -14.09 -27.13
CA CYS A 394 -35.64 -15.05 -26.43
C CYS A 394 -35.39 -14.62 -24.98
N GLU A 395 -36.25 -15.07 -24.06
CA GLU A 395 -36.16 -14.76 -22.62
C GLU A 395 -34.82 -15.22 -22.01
N LEU A 396 -34.27 -16.35 -22.49
CA LEU A 396 -32.96 -16.86 -22.08
C LEU A 396 -31.83 -15.92 -22.53
N CYS A 397 -31.92 -15.38 -23.75
CA CYS A 397 -30.92 -14.47 -24.31
C CYS A 397 -30.96 -13.12 -23.60
N GLN A 398 -32.14 -12.59 -23.28
CA GLN A 398 -32.31 -11.37 -22.48
C GLN A 398 -31.80 -11.53 -21.05
N ARG A 399 -31.89 -12.73 -20.46
CA ARG A 399 -31.35 -13.03 -19.12
C ARG A 399 -29.85 -13.30 -19.12
N CYS A 400 -29.31 -13.98 -20.15
CA CYS A 400 -27.91 -14.42 -20.20
C CYS A 400 -26.97 -13.40 -20.83
N VAL A 401 -27.42 -12.65 -21.85
CA VAL A 401 -26.61 -11.66 -22.55
C VAL A 401 -26.96 -10.30 -21.99
N ARG A 402 -26.23 -9.88 -20.95
CA ARG A 402 -26.35 -8.52 -20.46
C ARG A 402 -25.66 -7.57 -21.46
N THR A 403 -26.43 -7.01 -22.38
CA THR A 403 -25.97 -6.05 -23.41
C THR A 403 -25.20 -4.89 -22.80
N ASP A 404 -25.61 -4.43 -21.62
CA ASP A 404 -24.91 -3.42 -20.82
C ASP A 404 -23.44 -3.79 -20.53
N TRP A 405 -23.14 -5.07 -20.34
CA TRP A 405 -21.80 -5.56 -20.02
C TRP A 405 -20.91 -5.55 -21.26
N LEU A 406 -21.47 -5.95 -22.40
CA LEU A 406 -20.77 -5.91 -23.67
C LEU A 406 -20.48 -4.46 -24.08
N GLY A 407 -21.45 -3.56 -23.90
CA GLY A 407 -21.30 -2.14 -24.15
C GLY A 407 -20.26 -1.48 -23.23
N ALA A 408 -20.33 -1.74 -21.92
CA ALA A 408 -19.37 -1.21 -20.96
C ALA A 408 -17.94 -1.70 -21.25
N ALA A 409 -17.74 -2.98 -21.52
CA ALA A 409 -16.44 -3.53 -21.88
C ALA A 409 -15.90 -2.93 -23.19
N GLY A 410 -16.77 -2.76 -24.20
CA GLY A 410 -16.42 -2.10 -25.45
C GLY A 410 -15.98 -0.65 -25.26
N LEU A 411 -16.71 0.13 -24.46
CA LEU A 411 -16.35 1.52 -24.13
C LEU A 411 -15.00 1.61 -23.41
N VAL A 412 -14.75 0.76 -22.41
CA VAL A 412 -13.47 0.75 -21.67
C VAL A 412 -12.30 0.38 -22.59
N LEU A 413 -12.49 -0.55 -23.53
CA LEU A 413 -11.47 -0.89 -24.54
C LEU A 413 -11.14 0.30 -25.44
N VAL A 414 -12.14 1.00 -25.97
CA VAL A 414 -11.93 2.18 -26.81
C VAL A 414 -11.22 3.28 -26.04
N LEU A 415 -11.66 3.57 -24.81
CA LEU A 415 -11.04 4.57 -23.95
C LEU A 415 -9.60 4.19 -23.59
N GLY A 416 -9.36 2.96 -23.15
CA GLY A 416 -8.03 2.45 -22.81
C GLY A 416 -7.05 2.52 -23.99
N ALA A 417 -7.52 2.16 -25.19
CA ALA A 417 -6.73 2.25 -26.42
C ALA A 417 -6.45 3.70 -26.83
N SER A 418 -7.46 4.57 -26.78
CA SER A 418 -7.32 5.99 -27.13
C SER A 418 -6.34 6.71 -26.20
N VAL A 419 -6.42 6.45 -24.90
CA VAL A 419 -5.52 7.08 -23.93
C VAL A 419 -4.11 6.48 -24.01
N THR A 420 -3.97 5.18 -24.27
CA THR A 420 -2.66 4.55 -24.55
C THR A 420 -2.00 5.18 -25.77
N ARG A 421 -2.76 5.55 -26.81
CA ARG A 421 -2.21 6.28 -27.96
C ARG A 421 -1.64 7.64 -27.55
N VAL A 422 -2.37 8.40 -26.74
CA VAL A 422 -1.98 9.76 -26.33
C VAL A 422 -0.77 9.77 -25.41
N LEU A 423 -0.69 8.83 -24.46
CA LEU A 423 0.36 8.86 -23.43
C LEU A 423 1.69 8.25 -23.85
N PHE A 424 1.67 7.39 -24.86
CA PHE A 424 2.87 6.73 -25.34
C PHE A 424 3.41 7.37 -26.61
N ASP A 425 3.27 8.69 -26.80
CA ASP A 425 3.64 9.39 -28.03
C ASP A 425 5.07 9.08 -28.53
N GLU A 426 5.28 9.07 -29.85
CA GLU A 426 6.43 8.41 -30.53
C GLU A 426 7.82 8.90 -30.10
N GLY A 427 7.92 10.08 -29.50
CA GLY A 427 9.19 10.71 -29.16
C GLY A 427 9.84 10.27 -27.83
N ALA A 428 9.17 9.49 -26.99
CA ALA A 428 9.62 9.27 -25.60
C ALA A 428 9.97 7.82 -25.22
N LEU A 429 9.95 6.88 -26.18
CA LEU A 429 10.24 5.47 -25.87
C LEU A 429 11.76 5.19 -25.85
N PRO A 430 12.30 4.67 -24.74
CA PRO A 430 13.70 4.30 -24.66
C PRO A 430 13.99 3.12 -25.61
N HIS A 431 15.15 3.19 -26.27
CA HIS A 431 15.69 2.09 -27.07
C HIS A 431 16.73 1.35 -26.23
N ASP A 432 16.75 0.03 -26.34
CA ASP A 432 17.83 -0.75 -25.74
C ASP A 432 19.17 -0.51 -26.48
N PRO A 433 20.31 -0.99 -25.94
CA PRO A 433 21.61 -0.84 -26.63
C PRO A 433 21.66 -1.48 -28.02
N ALA A 434 20.73 -2.38 -28.36
CA ALA A 434 20.59 -3.00 -29.67
C ALA A 434 19.67 -2.21 -30.62
N GLY A 435 19.13 -1.06 -30.18
CA GLY A 435 18.23 -0.21 -30.96
C GLY A 435 16.77 -0.71 -30.99
N ALA A 436 16.40 -1.73 -30.22
CA ALA A 436 15.03 -2.19 -30.13
C ALA A 436 14.22 -1.27 -29.19
N THR A 437 13.05 -0.84 -29.66
CA THR A 437 12.10 -0.08 -28.83
C THR A 437 11.63 -0.92 -27.66
N TRP A 438 11.88 -0.47 -26.45
CA TRP A 438 11.44 -1.16 -25.24
C TRP A 438 10.22 -0.45 -24.66
N HIS A 439 9.16 -1.19 -24.35
CA HIS A 439 7.98 -0.67 -23.69
C HIS A 439 8.07 -0.90 -22.19
N PRO A 440 8.41 0.13 -21.40
CA PRO A 440 8.67 -0.07 -19.98
C PRO A 440 7.40 -0.52 -19.27
N ALA A 441 7.39 -1.75 -18.77
CA ALA A 441 6.31 -2.33 -17.98
C ALA A 441 5.78 -1.36 -16.93
N GLY A 442 6.70 -0.58 -16.36
CA GLY A 442 6.36 0.34 -15.32
C GLY A 442 5.65 1.62 -15.74
N SER A 443 5.86 2.11 -16.96
CA SER A 443 5.08 3.25 -17.50
C SER A 443 3.62 2.86 -17.70
N PHE A 444 3.40 1.63 -18.16
CA PHE A 444 2.09 1.07 -18.37
C PHE A 444 1.33 0.84 -17.06
N ALA A 445 2.00 0.27 -16.05
CA ALA A 445 1.40 0.10 -14.72
C ALA A 445 1.04 1.45 -14.08
N ARG A 446 1.93 2.45 -14.18
CA ARG A 446 1.65 3.82 -13.71
C ARG A 446 0.45 4.43 -14.42
N PHE A 447 0.37 4.26 -15.74
CA PHE A 447 -0.75 4.72 -16.54
C PHE A 447 -2.07 4.11 -16.09
N TRP A 448 -2.16 2.78 -16.01
CA TRP A 448 -3.39 2.11 -15.62
C TRP A 448 -3.78 2.38 -14.18
N ALA A 449 -2.81 2.53 -13.28
CA ALA A 449 -3.08 3.09 -11.96
C ALA A 449 -3.73 4.46 -12.12
N SER A 450 -3.13 5.43 -12.82
CA SER A 450 -3.74 6.75 -13.05
C SER A 450 -5.15 6.70 -13.65
N VAL A 451 -5.42 5.80 -14.61
CA VAL A 451 -6.76 5.58 -15.17
C VAL A 451 -7.72 5.08 -14.11
N MET A 452 -7.35 4.07 -13.33
CA MET A 452 -8.21 3.58 -12.24
C MET A 452 -8.47 4.67 -11.21
N LEU A 453 -7.45 5.45 -10.84
CA LEU A 453 -7.58 6.55 -9.88
C LEU A 453 -8.46 7.70 -10.43
N ALA A 454 -8.57 7.86 -11.75
CA ALA A 454 -9.39 8.90 -12.39
C ALA A 454 -10.82 8.43 -12.71
N VAL A 455 -10.98 7.19 -13.21
CA VAL A 455 -12.26 6.63 -13.66
C VAL A 455 -13.08 6.12 -12.48
N MET A 456 -12.47 5.49 -11.48
CA MET A 456 -13.23 4.94 -10.35
C MET A 456 -14.03 6.00 -9.58
N PRO A 457 -13.48 7.19 -9.26
CA PRO A 457 -14.27 8.25 -8.63
C PRO A 457 -15.49 8.66 -9.46
N LEU A 458 -15.36 8.72 -10.79
CA LEU A 458 -16.48 9.07 -11.68
C LEU A 458 -17.56 8.00 -11.68
N VAL A 459 -17.18 6.72 -11.83
CA VAL A 459 -18.12 5.59 -11.79
C VAL A 459 -18.85 5.54 -10.45
N LEU A 460 -18.11 5.71 -9.34
CA LEU A 460 -18.68 5.71 -7.99
C LEU A 460 -19.61 6.90 -7.77
N THR A 461 -19.24 8.09 -8.24
CA THR A 461 -20.09 9.29 -8.14
C THR A 461 -21.37 9.12 -8.95
N ALA A 462 -21.29 8.62 -10.18
CA ALA A 462 -22.45 8.34 -11.01
C ALA A 462 -23.37 7.30 -10.36
N THR A 463 -22.78 6.25 -9.79
CA THR A 463 -23.52 5.20 -9.08
C THR A 463 -24.22 5.75 -7.82
N LEU A 464 -23.55 6.61 -7.05
CA LEU A 464 -24.12 7.24 -5.87
C LEU A 464 -25.27 8.19 -6.23
N LEU A 465 -25.08 9.05 -7.24
CA LEU A 465 -26.13 9.95 -7.72
C LEU A 465 -27.35 9.17 -8.21
N TRP A 466 -27.12 8.05 -8.92
CA TRP A 466 -28.18 7.17 -9.38
C TRP A 466 -28.95 6.56 -8.20
N LEU A 467 -28.26 6.04 -7.18
CA LEU A 467 -28.89 5.48 -5.97
C LEU A 467 -29.67 6.55 -5.18
N LEU A 468 -29.12 7.75 -5.00
CA LEU A 468 -29.80 8.86 -4.33
C LEU A 468 -31.06 9.26 -5.10
N THR A 469 -30.97 9.35 -6.42
CA THR A 469 -32.13 9.65 -7.29
C THR A 469 -33.22 8.59 -7.13
N ARG A 470 -32.84 7.31 -7.11
CA ARG A 470 -33.77 6.19 -6.90
C ARG A 470 -34.41 6.21 -5.50
N ALA A 471 -33.62 6.49 -4.46
CA ALA A 471 -34.12 6.61 -3.10
C ALA A 471 -35.19 7.72 -2.96
N VAL A 472 -35.00 8.85 -3.66
CA VAL A 472 -35.99 9.93 -3.71
C VAL A 472 -37.23 9.53 -4.53
N GLN A 473 -37.04 8.90 -5.69
CA GLN A 473 -38.12 8.54 -6.61
C GLN A 473 -39.02 7.41 -6.10
N HIS A 474 -38.47 6.45 -5.36
CA HIS A 474 -39.19 5.24 -4.93
C HIS A 474 -39.66 5.31 -3.48
N GLY A 475 -39.81 6.54 -2.94
CA GLY A 475 -40.20 6.82 -1.56
C GLY A 475 -41.15 5.78 -0.96
N GLY A 476 -40.60 4.91 -0.10
CA GLY A 476 -41.35 3.96 0.71
C GLY A 476 -41.93 2.73 -0.01
N VAL A 477 -41.60 2.45 -1.28
CA VAL A 477 -42.06 1.21 -1.93
C VAL A 477 -41.50 0.01 -1.17
N ARG A 478 -42.39 -0.78 -0.55
CA ARG A 478 -42.04 -2.05 0.10
C ARG A 478 -41.55 -3.01 -0.96
N SER A 479 -40.22 -3.10 -1.11
CA SER A 479 -39.60 -4.08 -1.99
C SER A 479 -39.97 -5.49 -1.51
N THR A 480 -40.51 -6.32 -2.40
CA THR A 480 -40.70 -7.75 -2.17
C THR A 480 -39.40 -8.54 -2.38
N THR A 481 -38.32 -7.85 -2.76
CA THR A 481 -37.04 -8.46 -3.11
C THR A 481 -36.36 -9.06 -1.89
N ASP A 482 -35.91 -10.31 -2.02
CA ASP A 482 -35.16 -11.01 -0.99
C ASP A 482 -33.69 -10.51 -0.96
N ALA A 483 -33.33 -9.72 0.05
CA ALA A 483 -31.98 -9.20 0.20
C ALA A 483 -30.92 -10.30 0.38
N SER A 484 -31.30 -11.49 0.82
CA SER A 484 -30.35 -12.58 1.04
C SER A 484 -29.78 -13.12 -0.28
N GLU A 485 -30.62 -13.23 -1.31
CA GLU A 485 -30.20 -13.63 -2.65
C GLU A 485 -29.26 -12.59 -3.25
N ILE A 486 -29.51 -11.30 -2.97
CA ILE A 486 -28.64 -10.20 -3.39
C ILE A 486 -27.26 -10.31 -2.74
N PHE A 487 -27.17 -10.57 -1.44
CA PHE A 487 -25.88 -10.76 -0.77
C PHE A 487 -25.13 -11.96 -1.32
N LEU A 488 -25.81 -13.10 -1.52
CA LEU A 488 -25.19 -14.30 -2.09
C LEU A 488 -24.70 -14.09 -3.53
N GLN A 489 -25.48 -13.38 -4.35
CA GLN A 489 -25.05 -13.02 -5.70
C GLN A 489 -23.87 -12.01 -5.67
N SER A 490 -23.90 -11.05 -4.74
CA SER A 490 -22.80 -10.10 -4.54
C SER A 490 -21.51 -10.81 -4.10
N THR A 491 -21.62 -11.84 -3.28
CA THR A 491 -20.50 -12.73 -2.91
C THR A 491 -19.93 -13.44 -4.11
N LYS A 492 -20.74 -13.90 -5.07
CA LYS A 492 -20.20 -14.47 -6.32
C LYS A 492 -19.31 -13.47 -7.04
N TYR A 493 -19.73 -12.21 -7.17
CA TYR A 493 -18.91 -11.15 -7.77
C TYR A 493 -17.67 -10.81 -6.94
N ALA A 494 -17.78 -10.74 -5.61
CA ALA A 494 -16.64 -10.53 -4.73
C ALA A 494 -15.63 -11.69 -4.81
N LEU A 495 -16.10 -12.93 -4.96
CA LEU A 495 -15.27 -14.11 -5.17
C LEU A 495 -14.64 -14.14 -6.57
N LEU A 496 -15.27 -13.54 -7.59
CA LEU A 496 -14.59 -13.30 -8.89
C LEU A 496 -13.43 -12.30 -8.76
N LEU A 497 -13.43 -11.47 -7.73
CA LEU A 497 -12.28 -10.64 -7.34
C LEU A 497 -11.31 -11.38 -6.39
N ALA A 498 -11.65 -12.57 -5.89
CA ALA A 498 -10.74 -13.36 -5.03
C ALA A 498 -9.45 -13.82 -5.74
N PRO A 499 -9.42 -14.08 -7.06
CA PRO A 499 -8.18 -14.23 -7.81
C PRO A 499 -7.31 -12.97 -7.79
N LEU A 500 -7.90 -11.78 -7.65
CA LEU A 500 -7.10 -10.59 -7.34
C LEU A 500 -6.51 -10.78 -5.95
N ALA A 501 -7.26 -11.17 -4.93
CA ALA A 501 -6.77 -11.51 -3.57
C ALA A 501 -5.81 -12.73 -3.46
N THR A 502 -5.19 -13.16 -4.57
CA THR A 502 -4.07 -14.11 -4.60
C THR A 502 -2.79 -13.50 -4.04
N LYS A 503 -1.72 -14.33 -3.94
CA LYS A 503 -0.37 -13.90 -3.53
C LYS A 503 0.07 -12.55 -4.14
N PRO A 504 -0.12 -12.27 -5.46
CA PRO A 504 0.15 -10.96 -6.05
C PRO A 504 -0.50 -9.76 -5.36
N PHE A 505 -1.79 -9.82 -5.03
CA PHE A 505 -2.46 -8.69 -4.36
C PHE A 505 -2.13 -8.62 -2.88
N ALA A 506 -1.95 -9.76 -2.19
CA ALA A 506 -1.42 -9.75 -0.84
C ALA A 506 -0.07 -9.01 -0.79
N ARG A 507 0.84 -9.32 -1.72
CA ARG A 507 2.13 -8.61 -1.88
C ARG A 507 1.96 -7.14 -2.22
N PHE A 508 0.98 -6.80 -3.06
CA PHE A 508 0.66 -5.41 -3.38
C PHE A 508 0.15 -4.66 -2.14
N LEU A 509 -0.74 -5.25 -1.36
CA LEU A 509 -1.24 -4.68 -0.10
C LEU A 509 -0.13 -4.56 0.94
N ASP A 510 0.81 -5.51 0.99
CA ASP A 510 1.98 -5.43 1.86
C ASP A 510 2.90 -4.27 1.45
N ALA A 511 3.21 -4.16 0.15
CA ALA A 511 4.01 -3.06 -0.39
C ALA A 511 3.34 -1.69 -0.15
N LEU A 512 2.03 -1.58 -0.40
CA LEU A 512 1.26 -0.38 -0.08
C LEU A 512 1.27 -0.09 1.42
N GLY A 513 1.05 -1.13 2.24
CA GLY A 513 1.09 -1.08 3.69
C GLY A 513 2.39 -0.45 4.16
N ASP A 514 3.54 -0.94 3.70
CA ASP A 514 4.83 -0.41 4.11
C ASP A 514 5.09 1.04 3.68
N VAL A 515 4.60 1.41 2.48
CA VAL A 515 4.65 2.80 2.02
C VAL A 515 3.83 3.71 2.93
N PHE A 516 2.59 3.32 3.22
CA PHE A 516 1.67 4.10 4.03
C PHE A 516 2.05 4.12 5.51
N PHE A 517 2.50 2.99 6.08
CA PHE A 517 2.99 2.89 7.46
C PHE A 517 4.24 3.74 7.67
N TYR A 518 5.10 3.85 6.66
CA TYR A 518 6.24 4.77 6.72
C TYR A 518 5.80 6.25 6.80
N LEU A 519 4.74 6.62 6.06
CA LEU A 519 4.21 8.00 6.02
C LEU A 519 3.39 8.39 7.26
N VAL A 520 2.62 7.47 7.82
CA VAL A 520 1.71 7.77 8.93
C VAL A 520 2.48 7.86 10.26
N ARG A 521 2.57 9.07 10.82
CA ARG A 521 3.34 9.36 12.05
C ARG A 521 2.59 8.98 13.34
N GLN A 522 2.08 7.76 13.47
CA GLN A 522 1.40 7.32 14.70
C GLN A 522 2.18 6.29 15.52
N ARG A 523 2.20 6.54 16.85
CA ARG A 523 3.07 5.92 17.85
C ARG A 523 3.19 4.39 17.76
N ASN A 524 2.20 3.68 17.21
CA ASN A 524 2.12 2.22 17.23
C ASN A 524 1.90 1.53 15.86
N LEU A 525 1.93 2.29 14.76
CA LEU A 525 1.96 1.75 13.38
C LEU A 525 3.37 1.79 12.77
N HIS A 526 4.36 2.06 13.59
CA HIS A 526 5.69 2.41 13.12
C HIS A 526 6.52 1.17 12.81
N THR A 527 6.53 0.77 11.54
CA THR A 527 7.75 0.18 10.96
C THR A 527 8.94 1.09 11.32
N ARG A 528 8.78 2.42 11.20
CA ARG A 528 9.81 3.43 11.55
C ARG A 528 10.54 3.25 12.90
N LYS A 529 9.86 2.78 13.95
CA LYS A 529 10.41 2.64 15.31
C LYS A 529 11.37 1.48 15.42
N ASP A 530 11.12 0.40 14.69
CA ASP A 530 11.98 -0.78 14.70
C ASP A 530 13.08 -0.67 13.63
N THR A 531 12.81 0.12 12.60
CA THR A 531 13.62 0.20 11.39
C THR A 531 14.81 1.16 11.55
N LEU A 532 14.60 2.37 12.08
CA LEU A 532 15.71 3.32 12.26
C LEU A 532 16.78 2.80 13.25
N PRO A 533 16.42 2.21 14.42
CA PRO A 533 17.41 1.65 15.32
C PRO A 533 18.18 0.48 14.72
N ARG A 534 17.56 -0.34 13.86
CA ARG A 534 18.23 -1.49 13.24
C ARG A 534 19.30 -1.06 12.24
N LEU A 535 19.00 -0.09 11.36
CA LEU A 535 20.01 0.46 10.44
C LEU A 535 21.13 1.19 11.20
N TRP A 536 20.79 1.91 12.27
CA TRP A 536 21.79 2.56 13.12
C TRP A 536 22.72 1.55 13.83
N LYS A 537 22.16 0.47 14.38
CA LYS A 537 22.94 -0.61 14.99
C LYS A 537 23.86 -1.29 13.98
N ALA A 538 23.39 -1.50 12.75
CA ALA A 538 24.22 -2.03 11.67
C ALA A 538 25.39 -1.11 11.31
N LEU A 539 25.18 0.20 11.24
CA LEU A 539 26.28 1.16 11.03
C LEU A 539 27.29 1.10 12.18
N ARG A 540 26.83 1.03 13.43
CA ARG A 540 27.71 0.91 14.60
C ARG A 540 28.49 -0.40 14.65
N LEU A 541 27.93 -1.50 14.11
CA LEU A 541 28.65 -2.76 13.99
C LEU A 541 29.83 -2.68 13.03
N LEU A 542 29.78 -1.78 12.05
CA LEU A 542 30.82 -1.60 11.03
C LEU A 542 31.74 -0.40 11.34
N ASP A 543 31.34 0.43 12.31
CA ASP A 543 32.15 1.53 12.82
C ASP A 543 33.11 0.97 13.88
N ASP A 544 34.23 0.39 13.42
CA ASP A 544 35.28 -0.20 14.26
C ASP A 544 36.04 0.83 15.11
N GLY A 545 35.60 2.10 15.16
CA GLY A 545 36.26 3.18 15.89
C GLY A 545 37.61 3.61 15.32
N ARG A 546 38.03 3.05 14.19
CA ARG A 546 39.22 3.47 13.45
C ARG A 546 38.93 4.75 12.68
N ASP A 547 39.90 5.66 12.63
CA ASP A 547 39.77 6.92 11.92
C ASP A 547 39.45 6.70 10.44
N GLY A 548 38.34 7.27 9.97
CA GLY A 548 38.00 7.34 8.55
C GLY A 548 37.30 6.11 7.95
N CYS A 549 36.61 5.28 8.75
CA CYS A 549 35.82 4.15 8.21
C CYS A 549 34.84 4.63 7.12
N HIS A 550 34.99 4.09 5.92
CA HIS A 550 34.10 4.33 4.79
C HIS A 550 33.07 3.22 4.70
N VAL A 551 31.80 3.55 4.82
CA VAL A 551 30.69 2.59 4.72
C VAL A 551 29.87 2.87 3.46
N VAL A 552 29.59 1.82 2.69
CA VAL A 552 28.67 1.88 1.55
C VAL A 552 27.33 1.30 1.97
N VAL A 553 26.25 2.06 1.86
CA VAL A 553 24.88 1.58 2.10
C VAL A 553 24.20 1.42 0.75
N PHE A 554 23.97 0.19 0.35
CA PHE A 554 23.31 -0.16 -0.89
C PHE A 554 21.83 -0.49 -0.62
N ALA A 555 20.93 0.37 -1.09
CA ALA A 555 19.53 0.40 -0.68
C ALA A 555 18.57 0.23 -1.87
N HIS A 556 17.71 -0.79 -1.84
CA HIS A 556 16.71 -1.05 -2.89
C HIS A 556 15.29 -0.68 -2.44
N SER A 557 14.51 -0.07 -3.35
CA SER A 557 13.08 0.19 -3.17
C SER A 557 12.79 0.93 -1.85
N GLN A 558 11.95 0.39 -0.98
CA GLN A 558 11.64 0.98 0.33
C GLN A 558 12.91 1.22 1.18
N GLY A 559 13.94 0.37 1.03
CA GLY A 559 15.24 0.56 1.67
C GLY A 559 15.84 1.94 1.39
N THR A 560 15.67 2.48 0.19
CA THR A 560 16.13 3.84 -0.16
C THR A 560 15.48 4.89 0.73
N VAL A 561 14.16 4.81 0.90
CA VAL A 561 13.37 5.76 1.69
C VAL A 561 13.77 5.75 3.16
N ILE A 562 14.04 4.56 3.68
CA ILE A 562 14.50 4.35 5.04
C ILE A 562 15.89 4.93 5.24
N ALA A 563 16.85 4.59 4.38
CA ALA A 563 18.23 5.05 4.49
C ALA A 563 18.31 6.57 4.36
N ALA A 564 17.76 7.12 3.27
CA ALA A 564 17.74 8.56 3.03
C ALA A 564 17.03 9.32 4.16
N GLY A 565 15.86 8.83 4.58
CA GLY A 565 15.10 9.42 5.68
C GLY A 565 15.81 9.33 7.04
N MET A 566 16.60 8.28 7.28
CA MET A 566 17.42 8.16 8.49
C MET A 566 18.61 9.13 8.46
N PHE A 567 19.36 9.16 7.36
CA PHE A 567 20.55 10.01 7.24
C PHE A 567 20.19 11.48 7.30
N SER A 568 19.08 11.90 6.69
CA SER A 568 18.52 13.25 6.85
C SER A 568 18.34 13.66 8.31
N ARG A 569 17.83 12.75 9.14
CA ARG A 569 17.62 13.01 10.58
C ARG A 569 18.91 12.99 11.38
N MET A 570 19.93 12.31 10.86
CA MET A 570 21.20 12.11 11.52
C MET A 570 22.28 13.06 11.03
N VAL A 571 22.00 14.02 10.14
CA VAL A 571 22.98 14.97 9.61
C VAL A 571 23.87 15.57 10.71
N ARG A 572 23.31 15.97 11.86
CA ARG A 572 24.09 16.50 13.00
C ARG A 572 25.07 15.48 13.62
N VAL A 573 24.68 14.20 13.66
CA VAL A 573 25.50 13.11 14.17
C VAL A 573 26.58 12.75 13.15
N LEU A 574 26.20 12.65 11.87
CA LEU A 574 27.11 12.36 10.76
C LEU A 574 28.20 13.42 10.62
N LEU A 575 27.84 14.72 10.73
CA LEU A 575 28.81 15.82 10.69
C LEU A 575 29.88 15.73 11.78
N ARG A 576 29.50 15.24 12.97
CA ARG A 576 30.42 15.05 14.12
C ARG A 576 31.18 13.74 14.08
N SER A 577 30.75 12.78 13.28
CA SER A 577 31.41 11.48 13.10
C SER A 577 32.55 11.60 12.09
N ARG A 578 33.62 10.83 12.27
CA ARG A 578 34.70 10.68 11.26
C ARG A 578 34.33 9.71 10.13
N MET A 579 33.16 9.08 10.19
CA MET A 579 32.66 8.15 9.19
C MET A 579 32.47 8.82 7.83
N ARG A 580 32.93 8.15 6.76
CA ARG A 580 32.58 8.46 5.38
C ARG A 580 31.44 7.56 4.95
N LEU A 581 30.45 8.09 4.27
CA LEU A 581 29.21 7.36 3.96
C LEU A 581 28.83 7.54 2.51
N THR A 582 28.64 6.43 1.80
CA THR A 582 28.12 6.44 0.44
C THR A 582 26.80 5.69 0.40
N LEU A 583 25.72 6.39 0.07
CA LEU A 583 24.41 5.79 -0.19
C LEU A 583 24.30 5.49 -1.68
N VAL A 584 24.14 4.22 -2.02
CA VAL A 584 23.80 3.77 -3.37
C VAL A 584 22.34 3.34 -3.34
N THR A 585 21.49 3.94 -4.16
CA THR A 585 20.07 3.59 -4.23
C THR A 585 19.72 2.99 -5.58
N VAL A 586 18.86 1.97 -5.55
CA VAL A 586 18.29 1.35 -6.75
C VAL A 586 16.79 1.18 -6.60
N GLY A 587 16.08 1.31 -7.71
CA GLY A 587 14.62 1.30 -7.70
C GLY A 587 14.01 2.31 -6.72
N SER A 588 14.62 3.49 -6.59
CA SER A 588 14.24 4.47 -5.56
C SER A 588 12.82 5.04 -5.78
N PRO A 589 11.87 4.84 -4.86
CA PRO A 589 10.52 5.40 -4.96
C PRO A 589 10.45 6.87 -4.53
N VAL A 590 11.58 7.51 -4.18
CA VAL A 590 11.59 8.83 -3.53
C VAL A 590 10.92 9.90 -4.39
N THR A 591 11.26 9.96 -5.67
CA THR A 591 10.66 10.95 -6.57
C THR A 591 9.30 10.49 -7.10
N THR A 592 9.24 9.30 -7.67
CA THR A 592 8.09 8.74 -8.39
C THR A 592 6.86 8.52 -7.50
N LEU A 593 7.03 7.85 -6.37
CA LEU A 593 5.94 7.50 -5.47
C LEU A 593 5.84 8.50 -4.31
N TYR A 594 6.93 8.72 -3.59
CA TYR A 594 6.87 9.57 -2.40
C TYR A 594 6.65 11.03 -2.75
N ARG A 595 7.46 11.62 -3.63
CA ARG A 595 7.33 13.03 -3.99
C ARG A 595 6.19 13.30 -4.95
N ASN A 596 6.08 12.58 -6.07
CA ASN A 596 5.12 12.88 -7.14
C ASN A 596 3.72 12.31 -6.87
N PHE A 597 3.60 11.20 -6.14
CA PHE A 597 2.29 10.61 -5.83
C PHE A 597 1.80 10.98 -4.42
N LEU A 598 2.68 10.93 -3.43
CA LEU A 598 2.33 11.13 -2.00
C LEU A 598 2.80 12.49 -1.47
N GLY A 599 3.37 13.35 -2.30
CA GLY A 599 3.82 14.70 -1.93
C GLY A 599 4.87 14.78 -0.83
N ALA A 600 5.48 13.66 -0.44
CA ALA A 600 6.44 13.54 0.65
C ALA A 600 7.88 13.71 0.13
N THR A 601 8.61 14.66 0.70
CA THR A 601 10.03 14.86 0.41
C THR A 601 10.88 14.10 1.42
N ILE A 602 11.81 13.28 0.93
CA ILE A 602 12.61 12.36 1.76
C ILE A 602 14.07 12.49 1.35
N GLY A 603 14.96 12.64 2.33
CA GLY A 603 16.40 12.69 2.07
C GLY A 603 16.96 14.08 1.77
N VAL A 604 16.15 15.14 1.85
CA VAL A 604 16.55 16.52 1.47
C VAL A 604 17.82 16.97 2.21
N GLU A 605 17.86 16.78 3.53
CA GLU A 605 18.98 17.18 4.37
C GLU A 605 20.24 16.34 4.10
N PHE A 606 20.08 15.04 3.78
CA PHE A 606 21.22 14.21 3.40
C PHE A 606 21.76 14.53 2.00
N ALA A 607 20.88 14.82 1.04
CA ALA A 607 21.28 15.28 -0.29
C ALA A 607 22.04 16.61 -0.20
N ALA A 608 21.55 17.56 0.62
CA ALA A 608 22.26 18.81 0.90
C ALA A 608 23.63 18.59 1.58
N LEU A 609 23.75 17.57 2.42
CA LEU A 609 25.03 17.16 3.01
C LEU A 609 25.98 16.58 1.95
N CYS A 610 25.49 15.73 1.05
CA CYS A 610 26.28 15.17 -0.05
C CYS A 610 26.81 16.26 -1.00
N ARG A 611 25.99 17.29 -1.25
CA ARG A 611 26.42 18.47 -2.03
C ARG A 611 27.49 19.29 -1.32
N SER A 612 27.38 19.46 0.00
CA SER A 612 28.29 20.34 0.76
C SER A 612 29.61 19.66 1.16
N GLN A 613 29.65 18.32 1.24
CA GLN A 613 30.84 17.54 1.61
C GLN A 613 30.96 16.26 0.74
N PRO A 614 31.09 16.38 -0.60
CA PRO A 614 31.09 15.26 -1.54
C PRO A 614 32.25 14.26 -1.35
N GLU A 615 33.32 14.67 -0.68
CA GLU A 615 34.47 13.83 -0.33
C GLU A 615 34.17 12.87 0.85
N ARG A 616 33.22 13.24 1.72
CA ARG A 616 32.80 12.46 2.89
C ARG A 616 31.45 11.77 2.70
N PHE A 617 30.50 12.44 2.05
CA PHE A 617 29.13 11.98 1.91
C PHE A 617 28.74 11.95 0.43
N ARG A 618 28.28 10.80 -0.06
CA ARG A 618 27.86 10.63 -1.45
C ARG A 618 26.52 9.94 -1.52
N TRP A 619 25.70 10.35 -2.48
CA TRP A 619 24.47 9.65 -2.84
C TRP A 619 24.41 9.41 -4.34
N PHE A 620 24.58 8.15 -4.74
CA PHE A 620 24.38 7.69 -6.10
C PHE A 620 23.01 7.03 -6.22
N ASN A 621 22.20 7.45 -7.18
CA ASN A 621 20.94 6.80 -7.52
C ASN A 621 21.05 6.15 -8.91
N LEU A 622 21.02 4.83 -8.92
CA LEU A 622 21.10 4.02 -10.12
C LEU A 622 19.69 3.50 -10.44
N TYR A 623 19.14 3.83 -11.59
CA TYR A 623 17.76 3.45 -11.91
C TYR A 623 17.63 2.94 -13.34
N ARG A 624 16.70 1.99 -13.52
CA ARG A 624 16.33 1.48 -14.84
C ARG A 624 15.18 2.31 -15.40
N PRO A 625 15.19 2.65 -16.71
CA PRO A 625 14.08 3.38 -17.33
C PRO A 625 12.71 2.68 -17.23
N ALA A 626 12.64 1.33 -17.16
CA ALA A 626 11.37 0.62 -17.01
C ALA A 626 10.93 0.30 -15.59
N ASP A 627 11.70 0.71 -14.60
CA ASP A 627 11.23 0.60 -13.24
C ASP A 627 9.94 1.43 -13.05
N TYR A 628 8.82 0.81 -12.64
CA TYR A 628 7.57 1.55 -12.36
C TYR A 628 7.65 2.32 -11.05
N ILE A 629 8.40 1.78 -10.10
CA ILE A 629 8.48 2.29 -8.76
C ILE A 629 9.69 3.19 -8.65
N GLY A 630 10.83 2.77 -9.18
CA GLY A 630 12.08 3.51 -9.19
C GLY A 630 12.18 4.57 -10.27
N GLY A 631 13.00 5.59 -10.03
CA GLY A 631 13.37 6.57 -11.05
C GLY A 631 14.49 7.49 -10.57
N ALA A 632 14.75 8.55 -11.34
CA ALA A 632 15.67 9.59 -10.94
C ALA A 632 15.24 10.23 -9.59
N VAL A 633 16.18 10.40 -8.67
CA VAL A 633 15.98 11.13 -7.42
C VAL A 633 16.34 12.59 -7.69
N GLU A 634 15.31 13.39 -7.84
CA GLU A 634 15.39 14.81 -8.17
C GLU A 634 15.58 15.64 -6.88
N LEU A 635 16.74 15.44 -6.26
CA LEU A 635 17.23 16.24 -5.14
C LEU A 635 18.63 16.73 -5.47
N ASP A 636 18.89 18.00 -5.19
CA ASP A 636 20.22 18.56 -5.41
C ASP A 636 21.24 17.93 -4.45
N GLY A 637 22.34 17.42 -5.00
CA GLY A 637 23.33 16.59 -4.31
C GLY A 637 23.20 15.08 -4.54
N VAL A 638 22.22 14.62 -5.33
CA VAL A 638 22.10 13.21 -5.71
C VAL A 638 22.60 13.00 -7.14
N VAL A 639 23.55 12.09 -7.31
CA VAL A 639 24.11 11.72 -8.62
C VAL A 639 23.24 10.62 -9.23
N ASN A 640 22.47 10.98 -10.25
CA ASN A 640 21.60 10.06 -10.98
C ASN A 640 22.35 9.41 -12.15
N ARG A 641 22.21 8.09 -12.30
CA ARG A 641 22.79 7.35 -13.42
C ARG A 641 21.83 6.29 -13.92
N ASP A 642 21.64 6.27 -15.23
CA ASP A 642 20.83 5.27 -15.91
C ASP A 642 21.55 3.92 -15.90
N LEU A 643 20.85 2.88 -15.46
CA LEU A 643 21.22 1.50 -15.72
C LEU A 643 20.51 1.08 -17.00
N LEU A 644 21.26 0.98 -18.09
CA LEU A 644 20.77 0.53 -19.40
C LEU A 644 20.58 -1.00 -19.48
N THR A 645 20.73 -1.69 -18.34
CA THR A 645 20.49 -3.12 -18.25
C THR A 645 18.99 -3.43 -18.34
N PRO A 646 18.58 -4.46 -19.11
CA PRO A 646 17.19 -4.88 -19.16
C PRO A 646 16.68 -5.29 -17.77
N GLY A 647 15.51 -4.80 -17.40
CA GLY A 647 14.85 -5.19 -16.15
C GLY A 647 13.82 -4.17 -15.69
N ASP A 648 13.02 -4.55 -14.70
CA ASP A 648 12.01 -3.70 -14.07
C ASP A 648 12.43 -3.36 -12.62
N HIS A 649 11.45 -3.19 -11.73
CA HIS A 649 11.69 -2.90 -10.31
C HIS A 649 12.41 -4.03 -9.55
N VAL A 650 12.38 -5.26 -10.07
CA VAL A 650 13.02 -6.42 -9.44
C VAL A 650 14.31 -6.82 -10.16
N GLY A 651 15.10 -7.69 -9.53
CA GLY A 651 16.32 -8.23 -10.14
C GLY A 651 17.53 -7.28 -10.17
N TYR A 652 17.51 -6.16 -9.42
CA TYR A 652 18.72 -5.34 -9.22
C TYR A 652 19.84 -6.17 -8.56
N TRP A 653 19.50 -7.05 -7.62
CA TRP A 653 20.48 -7.89 -6.91
C TRP A 653 21.18 -8.93 -7.78
N CYS A 654 20.65 -9.23 -8.97
CA CYS A 654 21.23 -10.15 -9.94
C CYS A 654 21.94 -9.42 -11.10
N ASP A 655 21.98 -8.09 -11.06
CA ASP A 655 22.52 -7.28 -12.14
C ASP A 655 24.06 -7.25 -12.09
N ARG A 656 24.68 -7.89 -13.07
CA ARG A 656 26.14 -8.08 -13.12
C ARG A 656 26.91 -6.77 -13.19
N GLU A 657 26.41 -5.79 -13.94
CA GLU A 657 27.09 -4.50 -14.13
C GLU A 657 27.00 -3.67 -12.85
N LEU A 658 25.82 -3.64 -12.24
CA LEU A 658 25.60 -3.00 -10.95
C LEU A 658 26.48 -3.61 -9.85
N LEU A 659 26.53 -4.94 -9.75
CA LEU A 659 27.35 -5.62 -8.75
C LEU A 659 28.84 -5.40 -8.97
N LYS A 660 29.30 -5.36 -10.23
CA LYS A 660 30.69 -5.01 -10.58
C LYS A 660 31.01 -3.58 -10.15
N TRP A 661 30.15 -2.62 -10.49
CA TRP A 661 30.31 -1.23 -10.10
C TRP A 661 30.30 -1.04 -8.58
N LEU A 662 29.42 -1.73 -7.86
CA LEU A 662 29.36 -1.69 -6.39
C LEU A 662 30.65 -2.22 -5.76
N LYS A 663 31.21 -3.31 -6.31
CA LYS A 663 32.52 -3.82 -5.85
C LYS A 663 33.63 -2.80 -6.08
N GLU A 664 33.73 -2.26 -7.29
CA GLU A 664 34.73 -1.23 -7.63
C GLU A 664 34.58 0.02 -6.74
N LEU A 665 33.36 0.42 -6.42
CA LEU A 665 33.08 1.50 -5.48
C LEU A 665 33.57 1.19 -4.07
N SER A 666 33.32 -0.03 -3.58
CA SER A 666 33.78 -0.45 -2.25
C SER A 666 35.30 -0.50 -2.14
N GLU A 667 36.00 -0.76 -3.24
CA GLU A 667 37.47 -0.80 -3.30
C GLU A 667 38.09 0.58 -3.60
N GLY A 668 37.28 1.64 -3.70
CA GLY A 668 37.74 2.99 -4.02
C GLY A 668 38.16 3.20 -5.49
N ARG A 669 37.80 2.28 -6.39
CA ARG A 669 38.17 2.31 -7.82
C ARG A 669 37.15 3.01 -8.72
N ALA A 670 35.90 3.14 -8.29
CA ALA A 670 34.80 3.69 -9.10
C ALA A 670 34.50 5.18 -8.83
N ALA A 671 35.50 5.97 -8.40
CA ALA A 671 35.31 7.37 -8.01
C ALA A 671 35.08 8.31 -9.18
#